data_AF-D7VSZ1-F1
#
_entry.id   AF-D7VSZ1-F1
#
_cell.length_a   1.000
_cell.length_b   1.000
_cell.length_c   1.000
_cell.angle_alpha   90.00
_cell.angle_beta   90.00
_cell.angle_gamma   90.00
#
_symmetry.space_group_name_H-M   'P 1'
#
loop_
_entity.id
_entity.type
_entity.pdbx_description
1 polymer ?
#
loop_
_entity_poly.entity_id
_entity_poly.type
_entity_poly.pdbx_seq_one_letter_code
_entity_poly.pdbx_strand_id
1 'polypeptide(L)'
;MAHRIYTYNIDLKTRQSYPHYLGEWNYVIPELLFPLFSANPRSKGTRLYFERESGIVALRQFYHLLAETYQLHNEKAYTEPVDTMFSFLENLPYDTFVMDATDVFNMNEERHSDQAKDWAGEIREMAELYKNAIAEQDLSFLSDVLKQSGHASFLDMLQYDWINYGLGYWNEEAYKENGAEIFELDQRYGLKDNKGNILVDPTYDDIYNFTNEGVAVVMKDELYGYLKDTGELIIPCQYDDAFDAFLIEDELFATVMKQGKTGLIQLKTGESCIPITYTNLEELYRGLFNANANGVYTLLNSKNEQIIPGKSDFPYEFQYPDLVFKKEKGTALRHYYSLSGVYMGAYPEDVLRNISNGYYWVEPNKYQKKISVLNPEGVVFKDEIDRIIVLDNYSSIAYLKNKAWYIYDIRHQLMRLNGEGVERVGIDALNNYMPDVFIVTDKGANGLYDALQDKWLIPLSVENTKIEHCQLEFLRITQGAQMRYYDYNTKIVSPLYDYVCEGIDYQTQFLCLFAGDKMWILDKERQIREVSNEQMGHLHENNHALRGNDQRYFLDYYRNWTQRTGEGYESYFDQETLYAKGRCFARSGDMENAIRLYTLGAERGSVRMMFELGSIYTMDEQFQNIPLGITYYEKAAMEDSAAAWNDIGYLYQNGTGYPKDIERARFAYQKAAELGDGLALVNLGDLYFYGHVEQDYDLALDYYKKAEKKRHFKVENVAEIYYQKKDYTNLLRYLRKDYGDTFSAIYYGILYDHGYGVNQNAKKAIQYYEKAMSQGQYFYGLERLLYYYKNDPAYADYEKFKQWIAYAEEYDMEVSEEYK
;
A
#
# COMPACT_ATOMS: atom_id res chain seq x y z
N MET A 1 -4.45 -8.66 12.96
CA MET A 1 -5.38 -9.25 11.97
C MET A 1 -5.54 -8.23 10.87
N ALA A 2 -5.36 -8.62 9.61
CA ALA A 2 -5.64 -7.70 8.50
C ALA A 2 -7.15 -7.57 8.37
N HIS A 3 -7.69 -6.35 8.39
CA HIS A 3 -9.11 -6.10 8.14
C HIS A 3 -9.36 -6.22 6.63
N ARG A 4 -10.30 -7.08 6.23
CA ARG A 4 -10.56 -7.43 4.84
C ARG A 4 -11.98 -7.08 4.42
N ILE A 5 -12.14 -6.86 3.12
CA ILE A 5 -13.41 -6.71 2.42
C ILE A 5 -13.54 -7.88 1.47
N TYR A 6 -14.71 -8.52 1.46
CA TYR A 6 -15.04 -9.63 0.58
C TYR A 6 -16.20 -9.26 -0.34
N THR A 7 -16.09 -9.59 -1.62
CA THR A 7 -17.17 -9.38 -2.59
C THR A 7 -17.76 -10.71 -3.04
N TYR A 8 -19.07 -10.76 -3.25
CA TYR A 8 -19.85 -11.94 -3.64
C TYR A 8 -20.84 -11.59 -4.76
N ASN A 9 -21.30 -12.60 -5.50
CA ASN A 9 -22.44 -12.49 -6.42
C ASN A 9 -23.62 -13.29 -5.85
N ILE A 10 -24.78 -12.67 -5.65
CA ILE A 10 -25.91 -13.29 -4.92
C ILE A 10 -27.24 -12.94 -5.59
N ASP A 11 -28.17 -13.89 -5.67
CA ASP A 11 -29.57 -13.62 -6.00
C ASP A 11 -30.29 -13.06 -4.75
N LEU A 12 -30.77 -11.82 -4.82
CA LEU A 12 -31.43 -11.18 -3.67
C LEU A 12 -32.76 -11.83 -3.27
N LYS A 13 -33.44 -12.52 -4.19
CA LYS A 13 -34.74 -13.17 -3.97
C LYS A 13 -34.55 -14.56 -3.36
N THR A 14 -33.69 -15.38 -3.96
CA THR A 14 -33.48 -16.78 -3.54
C THR A 14 -32.40 -16.91 -2.46
N ARG A 15 -31.56 -15.88 -2.29
CA ARG A 15 -30.35 -15.86 -1.44
C ARG A 15 -29.29 -16.89 -1.83
N GLN A 16 -29.36 -17.44 -3.05
CA GLN A 16 -28.29 -18.27 -3.58
C GLN A 16 -27.07 -17.39 -3.88
N SER A 17 -25.88 -17.88 -3.56
CA SER A 17 -24.62 -17.19 -3.79
C SER A 17 -23.76 -17.96 -4.78
N TYR A 18 -22.94 -17.25 -5.53
CA TYR A 18 -21.87 -17.86 -6.32
C TYR A 18 -20.92 -18.58 -5.36
N PRO A 19 -20.41 -19.78 -5.72
CA PRO A 19 -19.67 -20.65 -4.78
C PRO A 19 -18.43 -20.01 -4.17
N HIS A 20 -17.73 -19.15 -4.93
CA HIS A 20 -16.55 -18.42 -4.46
C HIS A 20 -16.91 -16.98 -4.12
N TYR A 21 -16.22 -16.41 -3.14
CA TYR A 21 -16.11 -14.96 -3.09
C TYR A 21 -15.36 -14.49 -4.35
N LEU A 22 -15.80 -13.39 -4.94
CA LEU A 22 -15.27 -12.91 -6.21
C LEU A 22 -13.88 -12.31 -6.05
N GLY A 23 -13.64 -11.55 -4.99
CA GLY A 23 -12.38 -10.87 -4.73
C GLY A 23 -12.29 -10.37 -3.30
N GLU A 24 -11.05 -10.19 -2.83
CA GLU A 24 -10.75 -9.67 -1.50
C GLU A 24 -9.74 -8.52 -1.56
N TRP A 25 -9.91 -7.53 -0.69
CA TRP A 25 -8.96 -6.43 -0.54
C TRP A 25 -9.02 -5.85 0.87
N ASN A 26 -8.15 -4.88 1.16
CA ASN A 26 -8.02 -4.29 2.50
C ASN A 26 -9.07 -3.19 2.73
N TYR A 27 -8.71 -2.09 3.38
CA TYR A 27 -9.62 -1.09 3.94
C TYR A 27 -10.50 -0.30 2.95
N VAL A 28 -10.20 -0.33 1.66
CA VAL A 28 -10.88 0.49 0.63
C VAL A 28 -11.14 -0.30 -0.63
N ILE A 29 -12.17 0.09 -1.39
CA ILE A 29 -12.43 -0.43 -2.74
C ILE A 29 -11.27 -0.01 -3.65
N PRO A 30 -10.64 -0.94 -4.40
CA PRO A 30 -9.55 -0.60 -5.32
C PRO A 30 -9.98 0.43 -6.35
N GLU A 31 -9.11 1.39 -6.63
CA GLU A 31 -9.38 2.53 -7.50
C GLU A 31 -9.73 2.11 -8.93
N LEU A 32 -9.14 1.01 -9.42
CA LEU A 32 -9.43 0.43 -10.73
C LEU A 32 -10.80 -0.27 -10.78
N LEU A 33 -11.29 -0.78 -9.65
CA LEU A 33 -12.57 -1.49 -9.57
C LEU A 33 -13.73 -0.61 -9.08
N PHE A 34 -13.44 0.59 -8.60
CA PHE A 34 -14.43 1.48 -7.99
C PHE A 34 -15.69 1.69 -8.83
N PRO A 35 -15.63 1.92 -10.16
CA PRO A 35 -16.83 2.08 -10.99
C PRO A 35 -17.80 0.89 -10.94
N LEU A 36 -17.31 -0.33 -10.72
CA LEU A 36 -18.14 -1.53 -10.61
C LEU A 36 -19.15 -1.43 -9.44
N PHE A 37 -18.73 -0.81 -8.34
CA PHE A 37 -19.51 -0.64 -7.11
C PHE A 37 -20.23 0.71 -7.05
N SER A 38 -20.24 1.48 -8.14
CA SER A 38 -20.94 2.76 -8.22
C SER A 38 -22.44 2.63 -8.54
N ALA A 39 -22.87 1.45 -9.00
CA ALA A 39 -24.21 1.22 -9.51
C ALA A 39 -25.22 0.91 -8.38
N ASN A 40 -26.04 1.92 -8.07
CA ASN A 40 -27.10 1.85 -7.05
C ASN A 40 -26.63 1.24 -5.70
N PRO A 41 -25.58 1.82 -5.07
CA PRO A 41 -25.05 1.31 -3.81
C PRO A 41 -26.11 1.42 -2.72
N ARG A 42 -26.40 0.31 -2.06
CA ARG A 42 -27.41 0.18 -1.00
C ARG A 42 -26.80 -0.59 0.16
N SER A 43 -27.26 -0.35 1.39
CA SER A 43 -26.84 -1.14 2.55
C SER A 43 -28.02 -1.87 3.18
N LYS A 44 -27.77 -3.06 3.74
CA LYS A 44 -28.72 -3.81 4.56
C LYS A 44 -27.97 -4.67 5.57
N GLY A 45 -28.20 -4.41 6.85
CA GLY A 45 -27.34 -4.98 7.91
C GLY A 45 -25.92 -4.49 7.71
N THR A 46 -24.92 -5.37 7.86
CA THR A 46 -23.49 -5.04 7.75
C THR A 46 -22.95 -5.14 6.32
N ARG A 47 -23.82 -5.26 5.31
CA ARG A 47 -23.43 -5.51 3.93
C ARG A 47 -23.88 -4.40 2.99
N LEU A 48 -23.08 -4.19 1.95
CA LEU A 48 -23.36 -3.31 0.83
C LEU A 48 -23.82 -4.14 -0.39
N TYR A 49 -24.67 -3.56 -1.21
CA TYR A 49 -25.31 -4.20 -2.36
C TYR A 49 -25.26 -3.27 -3.56
N PHE A 50 -24.93 -3.81 -4.73
CA PHE A 50 -24.74 -3.07 -5.97
C PHE A 50 -25.36 -3.81 -7.15
N GLU A 51 -25.82 -3.08 -8.16
CA GLU A 51 -26.37 -3.67 -9.38
C GLU A 51 -25.27 -4.14 -10.32
N ARG A 52 -25.29 -5.42 -10.70
CA ARG A 52 -24.23 -6.03 -11.51
C ARG A 52 -24.09 -5.39 -12.88
N GLU A 53 -25.16 -5.42 -13.67
CA GLU A 53 -25.12 -4.99 -15.08
C GLU A 53 -24.66 -3.55 -15.23
N SER A 54 -25.28 -2.64 -14.49
CA SER A 54 -24.90 -1.22 -14.50
C SER A 54 -23.49 -0.98 -13.97
N GLY A 55 -23.03 -1.78 -12.99
CA GLY A 55 -21.67 -1.74 -12.51
C GLY A 55 -20.65 -2.16 -13.58
N ILE A 56 -20.91 -3.28 -14.27
CA ILE A 56 -20.03 -3.79 -15.34
C ILE A 56 -19.94 -2.76 -16.48
N VAL A 57 -21.06 -2.13 -16.85
CA VAL A 57 -21.07 -1.06 -17.86
C VAL A 57 -20.21 0.12 -17.43
N ALA A 58 -20.34 0.60 -16.19
CA ALA A 58 -19.53 1.70 -15.67
C ALA A 58 -18.03 1.35 -15.64
N LEU A 59 -17.69 0.13 -15.21
CA LEU A 59 -16.31 -0.36 -15.21
C LEU A 59 -15.73 -0.44 -16.62
N ARG A 60 -16.51 -0.93 -17.60
CA ARG A 60 -16.09 -1.01 -18.99
C ARG A 60 -15.81 0.36 -19.60
N GLN A 61 -16.66 1.35 -19.30
CA GLN A 61 -16.45 2.72 -19.75
C GLN A 61 -15.18 3.34 -19.16
N PHE A 62 -14.90 3.06 -17.89
CA PHE A 62 -13.66 3.50 -17.25
C PHE A 62 -12.42 2.84 -17.85
N TYR A 63 -12.44 1.52 -18.05
CA TYR A 63 -11.34 0.81 -18.69
C TYR A 63 -11.10 1.24 -20.14
N HIS A 64 -12.17 1.62 -20.86
CA HIS A 64 -12.04 2.23 -22.18
C HIS A 64 -11.33 3.59 -22.11
N LEU A 65 -11.71 4.47 -21.17
CA LEU A 65 -11.01 5.74 -20.94
C LEU A 65 -9.52 5.53 -20.65
N LEU A 66 -9.18 4.57 -19.78
CA LEU A 66 -7.80 4.21 -19.48
C LEU A 66 -7.05 3.74 -20.74
N ALA A 67 -7.66 2.85 -21.52
CA ALA A 67 -7.06 2.31 -22.74
C ALA A 67 -6.85 3.38 -23.83
N GLU A 68 -7.78 4.33 -23.98
CA GLU A 68 -7.63 5.46 -24.91
C GLU A 68 -6.54 6.43 -24.43
N THR A 69 -6.53 6.76 -23.13
CA THR A 69 -5.54 7.69 -22.55
C THR A 69 -4.11 7.16 -22.69
N TYR A 70 -3.92 5.85 -22.52
CA TYR A 70 -2.60 5.21 -22.53
C TYR A 70 -2.31 4.39 -23.80
N GLN A 71 -3.21 4.39 -24.80
CA GLN A 71 -3.05 3.70 -26.08
C GLN A 71 -2.89 2.17 -25.98
N LEU A 72 -3.60 1.52 -25.05
CA LEU A 72 -3.39 0.10 -24.69
C LEU A 72 -4.16 -0.91 -25.57
N HIS A 73 -5.05 -0.45 -26.45
CA HIS A 73 -5.98 -1.32 -27.19
C HIS A 73 -5.33 -2.45 -28.02
N ASN A 74 -4.07 -2.29 -28.41
CA ASN A 74 -3.34 -3.28 -29.22
C ASN A 74 -2.31 -4.08 -28.42
N GLU A 75 -2.23 -3.89 -27.11
CA GLU A 75 -1.28 -4.59 -26.25
C GLU A 75 -1.88 -5.90 -25.75
N LYS A 76 -1.25 -7.01 -26.13
CA LYS A 76 -1.68 -8.35 -25.70
C LYS A 76 -1.66 -8.50 -24.18
N ALA A 77 -0.62 -7.93 -23.53
CA ALA A 77 -0.46 -7.92 -22.08
C ALA A 77 -1.60 -7.20 -21.34
N TYR A 78 -2.24 -6.20 -21.96
CA TYR A 78 -3.43 -5.52 -21.43
C TYR A 78 -4.71 -6.29 -21.75
N THR A 79 -4.90 -6.68 -23.01
CA THR A 79 -6.16 -7.25 -23.52
C THR A 79 -6.50 -8.60 -22.89
N GLU A 80 -5.55 -9.53 -22.75
CA GLU A 80 -5.82 -10.86 -22.17
C GLU A 80 -6.38 -10.82 -20.73
N PRO A 81 -5.75 -10.14 -19.75
CA PRO A 81 -6.27 -10.09 -18.40
C PRO A 81 -7.57 -9.28 -18.28
N VAL A 82 -7.70 -8.19 -19.05
CA VAL A 82 -8.92 -7.36 -19.04
C VAL A 82 -10.12 -8.11 -19.62
N ASP A 83 -9.94 -8.82 -20.74
CA ASP A 83 -11.00 -9.64 -21.34
C ASP A 83 -11.40 -10.81 -20.43
N THR A 84 -10.42 -11.43 -19.77
CA THR A 84 -10.68 -12.48 -18.77
C THR A 84 -11.52 -11.96 -17.61
N MET A 85 -11.16 -10.79 -17.06
CA MET A 85 -11.91 -10.15 -15.98
C MET A 85 -13.36 -9.83 -16.41
N PHE A 86 -13.55 -9.21 -17.57
CA PHE A 86 -14.90 -8.86 -18.03
C PHE A 86 -15.74 -10.10 -18.37
N SER A 87 -15.14 -11.10 -19.02
CA SER A 87 -15.81 -12.38 -19.28
C SER A 87 -16.27 -13.03 -17.98
N PHE A 88 -15.41 -13.06 -16.95
CA PHE A 88 -15.77 -13.54 -15.63
C PHE A 88 -16.97 -12.79 -15.04
N LEU A 89 -16.92 -11.45 -14.99
CA LEU A 89 -17.98 -10.64 -14.38
C LEU A 89 -19.32 -10.77 -15.11
N GLU A 90 -19.30 -10.84 -16.45
CA GLU A 90 -20.48 -10.98 -17.31
C GLU A 90 -21.13 -12.36 -17.23
N ASN A 91 -20.33 -13.37 -16.94
CA ASN A 91 -20.77 -14.76 -16.80
C ASN A 91 -21.30 -15.11 -15.40
N LEU A 92 -21.19 -14.21 -14.43
CA LEU A 92 -21.76 -14.40 -13.10
C LEU A 92 -23.29 -14.59 -13.15
N PRO A 93 -23.84 -15.59 -12.44
CA PRO A 93 -25.23 -16.02 -12.62
C PRO A 93 -26.29 -15.09 -12.01
N TYR A 94 -25.90 -14.20 -11.08
CA TYR A 94 -26.84 -13.36 -10.33
C TYR A 94 -26.68 -11.87 -10.62
N ASP A 95 -27.75 -11.11 -10.42
CA ASP A 95 -27.85 -9.69 -10.80
C ASP A 95 -27.26 -8.70 -9.78
N THR A 96 -26.79 -9.18 -8.63
CA THR A 96 -26.40 -8.33 -7.51
C THR A 96 -25.00 -8.68 -7.01
N PHE A 97 -24.15 -7.66 -6.87
CA PHE A 97 -22.92 -7.75 -6.10
C PHE A 97 -23.18 -7.43 -4.63
N VAL A 98 -22.57 -8.20 -3.74
CA VAL A 98 -22.65 -7.99 -2.29
C VAL A 98 -21.25 -7.85 -1.73
N MET A 99 -21.01 -6.79 -0.97
CA MET A 99 -19.74 -6.56 -0.31
C MET A 99 -19.93 -6.69 1.20
N ASP A 100 -19.14 -7.58 1.80
CA ASP A 100 -19.03 -7.78 3.24
C ASP A 100 -17.73 -7.14 3.73
N ALA A 101 -17.88 -6.07 4.50
CA ALA A 101 -16.77 -5.31 5.05
C ALA A 101 -16.86 -5.23 6.58
N THR A 102 -17.50 -6.23 7.18
CA THR A 102 -17.72 -6.30 8.63
C THR A 102 -16.40 -6.16 9.41
N ASP A 103 -15.29 -6.67 8.89
CA ASP A 103 -13.97 -6.54 9.52
C ASP A 103 -13.46 -5.10 9.52
N VAL A 104 -13.73 -4.32 8.46
CA VAL A 104 -13.37 -2.90 8.41
C VAL A 104 -14.21 -2.09 9.41
N PHE A 105 -15.46 -2.50 9.64
CA PHE A 105 -16.36 -1.84 10.59
C PHE A 105 -16.01 -2.09 12.07
N ASN A 106 -15.17 -3.08 12.39
CA ASN A 106 -14.72 -3.36 13.77
C ASN A 106 -13.80 -2.27 14.36
N MET A 107 -13.40 -1.28 13.58
CA MET A 107 -12.53 -0.18 14.01
C MET A 107 -13.29 0.96 14.71
N ASN A 108 -14.61 0.84 14.85
CA ASN A 108 -15.49 1.86 15.41
C ASN A 108 -16.58 1.22 16.30
N GLU A 109 -16.96 1.87 17.41
CA GLU A 109 -18.03 1.41 18.32
C GLU A 109 -19.46 1.56 17.74
N GLU A 110 -19.59 2.17 16.56
CA GLU A 110 -20.85 2.22 15.80
C GLU A 110 -21.32 0.83 15.37
N ARG A 111 -22.65 0.66 15.28
CA ARG A 111 -23.18 -0.60 14.73
C ARG A 111 -22.70 -0.71 13.30
N HIS A 112 -22.14 -1.86 12.94
CA HIS A 112 -21.68 -2.14 11.59
C HIS A 112 -22.74 -1.85 10.50
N SER A 113 -24.03 -1.92 10.86
CA SER A 113 -25.11 -1.55 9.94
C SER A 113 -25.21 -0.06 9.61
N ASP A 114 -24.86 0.81 10.55
CA ASP A 114 -24.85 2.25 10.36
C ASP A 114 -23.61 2.66 9.56
N GLN A 115 -22.45 2.06 9.87
CA GLN A 115 -21.22 2.23 9.11
C GLN A 115 -21.39 1.79 7.64
N ALA A 116 -22.02 0.64 7.39
CA ALA A 116 -22.35 0.20 6.04
C ALA A 116 -23.29 1.19 5.32
N LYS A 117 -24.22 1.83 6.03
CA LYS A 117 -25.11 2.83 5.43
C LYS A 117 -24.39 4.11 5.06
N ASP A 118 -23.48 4.58 5.91
CA ASP A 118 -22.73 5.80 5.68
C ASP A 118 -21.72 5.62 4.55
N TRP A 119 -21.05 4.47 4.50
CA TRP A 119 -20.15 4.15 3.40
C TRP A 119 -20.87 3.99 2.05
N ALA A 120 -22.10 3.45 2.03
CA ALA A 120 -22.93 3.48 0.84
C ALA A 120 -23.23 4.92 0.36
N GLY A 121 -23.23 5.90 1.28
CA GLY A 121 -23.31 7.33 0.96
C GLY A 121 -22.03 7.85 0.32
N GLU A 122 -20.88 7.59 0.95
CA GLU A 122 -19.56 7.99 0.44
C GLU A 122 -19.27 7.41 -0.94
N ILE A 123 -19.66 6.15 -1.19
CA ILE A 123 -19.53 5.52 -2.51
C ILE A 123 -20.31 6.30 -3.57
N ARG A 124 -21.50 6.82 -3.25
CA ARG A 124 -22.28 7.66 -4.20
C ARG A 124 -21.58 8.98 -4.49
N GLU A 125 -20.96 9.60 -3.50
CA GLU A 125 -20.24 10.86 -3.68
C GLU A 125 -19.00 10.67 -4.57
N MET A 126 -18.20 9.63 -4.29
CA MET A 126 -17.02 9.30 -5.10
C MET A 126 -17.38 8.82 -6.51
N ALA A 127 -18.52 8.13 -6.68
CA ALA A 127 -19.00 7.70 -7.99
C ALA A 127 -19.19 8.86 -8.98
N GLU A 128 -19.55 10.06 -8.50
CA GLU A 128 -19.72 11.22 -9.37
C GLU A 128 -18.39 11.70 -9.99
N LEU A 129 -17.26 11.54 -9.28
CA LEU A 129 -15.94 11.86 -9.83
C LEU A 129 -15.59 10.96 -11.02
N TYR A 130 -15.81 9.65 -10.88
CA TYR A 130 -15.57 8.67 -11.95
C TYR A 130 -16.51 8.90 -13.13
N LYS A 131 -17.79 9.22 -12.89
CA LYS A 131 -18.72 9.55 -13.97
C LYS A 131 -18.28 10.78 -14.74
N ASN A 132 -17.83 11.84 -14.05
CA ASN A 132 -17.34 13.05 -14.70
C ASN A 132 -16.08 12.76 -15.52
N ALA A 133 -15.13 11.99 -14.98
CA ALA A 133 -13.92 11.58 -15.70
C ALA A 133 -14.26 10.83 -17.00
N ILE A 134 -15.20 9.88 -16.94
CA ILE A 134 -15.67 9.12 -18.10
C ILE A 134 -16.40 10.01 -19.11
N ALA A 135 -17.29 10.88 -18.64
CA ALA A 135 -18.11 11.74 -19.50
C ALA A 135 -17.25 12.76 -20.26
N GLU A 136 -16.28 13.37 -19.58
CA GLU A 136 -15.38 14.38 -20.14
C GLU A 136 -14.12 13.79 -20.79
N GLN A 137 -13.95 12.46 -20.73
CA GLN A 137 -12.76 11.74 -21.20
C GLN A 137 -11.45 12.30 -20.60
N ASP A 138 -11.48 12.63 -19.30
CA ASP A 138 -10.39 13.30 -18.60
C ASP A 138 -10.12 12.65 -17.23
N LEU A 139 -8.93 12.06 -17.06
CA LEU A 139 -8.51 11.45 -15.79
C LEU A 139 -8.14 12.49 -14.72
N SER A 140 -8.02 13.78 -15.05
CA SER A 140 -7.67 14.83 -14.08
C SER A 140 -8.70 14.96 -12.95
N PHE A 141 -9.98 14.64 -13.21
CA PHE A 141 -11.04 14.55 -12.20
C PHE A 141 -10.75 13.51 -11.10
N LEU A 142 -9.81 12.60 -11.34
CA LEU A 142 -9.39 11.55 -10.40
C LEU A 142 -7.99 11.81 -9.83
N SER A 143 -7.43 13.02 -9.97
CA SER A 143 -6.08 13.34 -9.47
C SER A 143 -5.93 13.10 -7.97
N ASP A 144 -6.95 13.45 -7.18
CA ASP A 144 -6.93 13.27 -5.73
C ASP A 144 -7.07 11.79 -5.33
N VAL A 145 -7.80 11.00 -6.12
CA VAL A 145 -7.91 9.55 -5.95
C VAL A 145 -6.54 8.90 -6.20
N LEU A 146 -5.91 9.26 -7.32
CA LEU A 146 -4.58 8.76 -7.67
C LEU A 146 -3.53 9.16 -6.62
N LYS A 147 -3.55 10.40 -6.13
CA LYS A 147 -2.63 10.88 -5.10
C LYS A 147 -2.74 10.08 -3.79
N GLN A 148 -3.93 9.61 -3.43
CA GLN A 148 -4.14 8.80 -2.22
C GLN A 148 -3.70 7.35 -2.40
N SER A 149 -3.76 6.82 -3.63
CA SER A 149 -3.35 5.44 -3.94
C SER A 149 -1.84 5.19 -3.78
N GLY A 150 -1.02 6.25 -3.82
CA GLY A 150 0.44 6.16 -3.79
C GLY A 150 1.08 5.81 -5.13
N HIS A 151 0.29 5.62 -6.19
CA HIS A 151 0.77 5.39 -7.55
C HIS A 151 1.02 6.69 -8.31
N ALA A 152 2.00 6.68 -9.21
CA ALA A 152 2.34 7.87 -10.01
C ALA A 152 1.33 8.13 -11.15
N SER A 153 0.65 7.09 -11.63
CA SER A 153 -0.37 7.14 -12.68
C SER A 153 -1.27 5.90 -12.64
N PHE A 154 -2.43 5.94 -13.32
CA PHE A 154 -3.23 4.73 -13.50
C PHE A 154 -2.51 3.69 -14.36
N LEU A 155 -1.62 4.10 -15.28
CA LEU A 155 -0.78 3.18 -16.05
C LEU A 155 0.20 2.40 -15.15
N ASP A 156 0.86 3.11 -14.23
CA ASP A 156 1.75 2.53 -13.21
C ASP A 156 0.99 1.51 -12.33
N MET A 157 -0.24 1.84 -11.95
CA MET A 157 -1.11 0.92 -11.20
C MET A 157 -1.52 -0.31 -12.03
N LEU A 158 -1.95 -0.12 -13.28
CA LEU A 158 -2.36 -1.21 -14.18
C LEU A 158 -1.24 -2.22 -14.43
N GLN A 159 0.01 -1.75 -14.59
CA GLN A 159 1.18 -2.56 -14.95
C GLN A 159 1.85 -3.24 -13.75
N TYR A 160 1.34 -3.04 -12.53
CA TYR A 160 1.91 -3.68 -11.35
C TYR A 160 1.64 -5.20 -11.37
N ASP A 161 2.67 -6.02 -11.15
CA ASP A 161 2.64 -7.47 -11.37
C ASP A 161 1.42 -8.18 -10.73
N TRP A 162 1.11 -7.87 -9.47
CA TRP A 162 -0.03 -8.50 -8.78
C TRP A 162 -1.38 -7.90 -9.15
N ILE A 163 -1.43 -6.64 -9.64
CA ILE A 163 -2.69 -6.02 -10.07
C ILE A 163 -3.11 -6.61 -11.41
N ASN A 164 -2.16 -6.90 -12.30
CA ASN A 164 -2.36 -7.55 -13.59
C ASN A 164 -3.54 -6.93 -14.37
N TYR A 165 -3.47 -5.62 -14.61
CA TYR A 165 -4.49 -4.82 -15.28
C TYR A 165 -5.91 -4.92 -14.65
N GLY A 166 -5.99 -5.30 -13.38
CA GLY A 166 -7.23 -5.44 -12.60
C GLY A 166 -7.70 -6.87 -12.41
N LEU A 167 -7.19 -7.84 -13.19
CA LEU A 167 -7.54 -9.25 -13.02
C LEU A 167 -7.09 -9.78 -11.65
N GLY A 168 -5.95 -9.31 -11.15
CA GLY A 168 -5.35 -9.80 -9.91
C GLY A 168 -6.10 -9.41 -8.62
N TYR A 169 -7.10 -8.54 -8.70
CA TYR A 169 -8.02 -8.28 -7.57
C TYR A 169 -9.07 -9.36 -7.37
N TRP A 170 -9.26 -10.24 -8.36
CA TRP A 170 -10.26 -11.30 -8.32
C TRP A 170 -9.64 -12.60 -7.82
N ASN A 171 -10.43 -13.34 -7.04
CA ASN A 171 -10.08 -14.68 -6.60
C ASN A 171 -9.90 -15.57 -7.83
N GLU A 172 -8.72 -16.16 -7.94
CA GLU A 172 -8.33 -17.04 -9.04
C GLU A 172 -9.27 -18.24 -9.19
N GLU A 173 -9.71 -18.85 -8.09
CA GLU A 173 -10.71 -19.91 -8.10
C GLU A 173 -12.03 -19.41 -8.68
N ALA A 174 -12.44 -18.18 -8.33
CA ALA A 174 -13.72 -17.64 -8.74
C ALA A 174 -13.83 -17.46 -10.26
N TYR A 175 -12.78 -16.99 -10.93
CA TYR A 175 -12.82 -16.77 -12.38
C TYR A 175 -12.32 -17.96 -13.21
N LYS A 176 -11.54 -18.87 -12.62
CA LYS A 176 -11.15 -20.13 -13.29
C LYS A 176 -12.23 -21.20 -13.19
N GLU A 177 -12.98 -21.29 -12.09
CA GLU A 177 -14.11 -22.22 -11.97
C GLU A 177 -15.38 -21.76 -12.71
N ASN A 178 -15.45 -20.51 -13.18
CA ASN A 178 -16.66 -19.92 -13.79
C ASN A 178 -16.99 -20.40 -15.21
N GLY A 179 -16.36 -21.48 -15.69
CA GLY A 179 -16.62 -22.06 -17.01
C GLY A 179 -17.68 -23.15 -17.01
N ALA A 180 -17.64 -24.05 -16.01
CA ALA A 180 -18.34 -25.32 -16.08
C ALA A 180 -18.67 -25.90 -14.70
N GLU A 181 -19.95 -26.19 -14.45
CA GLU A 181 -20.45 -26.77 -13.20
C GLU A 181 -20.67 -28.29 -13.38
N ILE A 182 -20.07 -29.08 -12.48
CA ILE A 182 -20.33 -30.52 -12.37
C ILE A 182 -21.71 -30.71 -11.74
N PHE A 183 -22.58 -31.49 -12.40
CA PHE A 183 -23.90 -31.80 -11.85
C PHE A 183 -24.18 -33.30 -11.88
N GLU A 184 -24.96 -33.76 -10.90
CA GLU A 184 -25.37 -35.16 -10.78
C GLU A 184 -26.85 -35.32 -11.18
N LEU A 185 -27.14 -36.32 -12.00
CA LEU A 185 -28.49 -36.78 -12.31
C LEU A 185 -28.49 -38.31 -12.36
N ASP A 186 -29.42 -38.96 -11.64
CA ASP A 186 -29.55 -40.41 -11.60
C ASP A 186 -28.24 -41.18 -11.28
N GLN A 187 -27.46 -40.66 -10.31
CA GLN A 187 -26.15 -41.21 -9.90
C GLN A 187 -25.08 -41.19 -11.00
N ARG A 188 -25.23 -40.28 -11.95
CA ARG A 188 -24.24 -40.02 -13.00
C ARG A 188 -23.90 -38.53 -13.03
N TYR A 189 -22.64 -38.22 -13.29
CA TYR A 189 -22.11 -36.87 -13.35
C TYR A 189 -21.97 -36.38 -14.79
N GLY A 190 -22.34 -35.12 -14.99
CA GLY A 190 -22.25 -34.38 -16.25
C GLY A 190 -21.72 -32.98 -16.00
N LEU A 191 -21.58 -32.21 -17.08
CA LEU A 191 -21.02 -30.87 -17.06
C LEU A 191 -21.99 -29.90 -17.74
N LYS A 192 -22.22 -28.73 -17.15
CA LYS A 192 -23.04 -27.66 -17.74
C LYS A 192 -22.32 -26.32 -17.60
N ASP A 193 -22.61 -25.39 -18.49
CA ASP A 193 -22.10 -24.02 -18.34
C ASP A 193 -22.89 -23.25 -17.28
N ASN A 194 -22.42 -22.04 -16.95
CA ASN A 194 -23.05 -21.12 -16.01
C ASN A 194 -24.47 -20.65 -16.42
N LYS A 195 -24.88 -20.86 -17.68
CA LYS A 195 -26.24 -20.58 -18.19
C LYS A 195 -27.14 -21.82 -18.08
N GLY A 196 -26.61 -22.93 -17.58
CA GLY A 196 -27.31 -24.20 -17.46
C GLY A 196 -27.39 -25.00 -18.76
N ASN A 197 -26.64 -24.64 -19.80
CA ASN A 197 -26.54 -25.45 -21.01
C ASN A 197 -25.68 -26.68 -20.72
N ILE A 198 -26.17 -27.86 -21.07
CA ILE A 198 -25.43 -29.10 -20.89
C ILE A 198 -24.25 -29.12 -21.87
N LEU A 199 -23.03 -29.11 -21.33
CA LEU A 199 -21.77 -29.31 -22.06
C LEU A 199 -21.49 -30.80 -22.24
N VAL A 200 -21.81 -31.60 -21.22
CA VAL A 200 -21.64 -33.06 -21.19
C VAL A 200 -22.81 -33.69 -20.44
N ASP A 201 -23.49 -34.64 -21.09
CA ASP A 201 -24.59 -35.39 -20.46
C ASP A 201 -24.13 -36.18 -19.22
N PRO A 202 -24.99 -36.36 -18.20
CA PRO A 202 -24.67 -37.07 -16.97
C PRO A 202 -24.44 -38.56 -17.25
N THR A 203 -23.19 -38.93 -17.50
CA THR A 203 -22.80 -40.27 -17.95
C THR A 203 -21.58 -40.84 -17.23
N TYR A 204 -20.82 -40.02 -16.51
CA TYR A 204 -19.67 -40.45 -15.72
C TYR A 204 -20.12 -40.96 -14.34
N ASP A 205 -19.39 -41.91 -13.79
CA ASP A 205 -19.58 -42.34 -12.41
C ASP A 205 -19.07 -41.26 -11.44
N ASP A 206 -18.06 -40.48 -11.85
CA ASP A 206 -17.56 -39.31 -11.12
C ASP A 206 -16.80 -38.34 -12.05
N ILE A 207 -16.76 -37.06 -11.69
CA ILE A 207 -15.92 -36.03 -12.32
C ILE A 207 -15.19 -35.33 -11.17
N TYR A 208 -13.86 -35.44 -11.15
CA TYR A 208 -13.03 -34.81 -10.13
C TYR A 208 -12.86 -33.30 -10.41
N ASN A 209 -12.27 -32.58 -9.47
CA ASN A 209 -12.05 -31.13 -9.62
C ASN A 209 -11.20 -30.82 -10.85
N PHE A 210 -11.50 -29.69 -11.50
CA PHE A 210 -10.69 -29.18 -12.60
C PHE A 210 -9.39 -28.57 -12.07
N THR A 211 -8.29 -28.79 -12.79
CA THR A 211 -7.02 -28.09 -12.56
C THR A 211 -7.11 -26.64 -13.06
N ASN A 212 -6.08 -25.84 -12.76
CA ASN A 212 -5.96 -24.45 -13.22
C ASN A 212 -6.01 -24.29 -14.75
N GLU A 213 -5.75 -25.36 -15.48
CA GLU A 213 -5.70 -25.49 -16.93
C GLU A 213 -7.02 -26.01 -17.51
N GLY A 214 -8.05 -26.14 -16.67
CA GLY A 214 -9.40 -26.54 -17.06
C GLY A 214 -9.51 -28.02 -17.39
N VAL A 215 -8.73 -28.90 -16.75
CA VAL A 215 -8.75 -30.35 -16.98
C VAL A 215 -9.17 -31.09 -15.71
N ALA A 216 -10.15 -31.99 -15.82
CA ALA A 216 -10.59 -32.86 -14.73
C ALA A 216 -10.28 -34.33 -15.05
N VAL A 217 -9.97 -35.10 -14.02
CA VAL A 217 -10.04 -36.57 -14.08
C VAL A 217 -11.53 -36.98 -14.12
N VAL A 218 -11.88 -37.97 -14.93
CA VAL A 218 -13.25 -38.50 -15.01
C VAL A 218 -13.27 -40.02 -14.86
N MET A 219 -14.26 -40.54 -14.14
CA MET A 219 -14.44 -41.97 -13.91
C MET A 219 -15.69 -42.49 -14.64
N LYS A 220 -15.56 -43.63 -15.31
CA LYS A 220 -16.67 -44.36 -15.91
C LYS A 220 -16.38 -45.86 -15.97
N ASP A 221 -17.32 -46.66 -15.50
CA ASP A 221 -17.25 -48.11 -15.41
C ASP A 221 -15.96 -48.57 -14.69
N GLU A 222 -15.65 -47.94 -13.55
CA GLU A 222 -14.43 -48.15 -12.73
C GLU A 222 -13.10 -47.82 -13.45
N LEU A 223 -13.15 -47.08 -14.57
CA LEU A 223 -11.97 -46.65 -15.32
C LEU A 223 -11.85 -45.14 -15.38
N TYR A 224 -10.62 -44.64 -15.44
CA TYR A 224 -10.28 -43.23 -15.38
C TYR A 224 -9.82 -42.66 -16.72
N GLY A 225 -10.19 -41.40 -17.00
CA GLY A 225 -9.88 -40.61 -18.19
C GLY A 225 -9.76 -39.11 -17.88
N TYR A 226 -9.72 -38.25 -18.90
CA TYR A 226 -9.55 -36.80 -18.74
C TYR A 226 -10.54 -36.01 -19.59
N LEU A 227 -11.20 -35.02 -18.97
CA LEU A 227 -12.21 -34.16 -19.56
C LEU A 227 -11.79 -32.69 -19.40
N LYS A 228 -12.02 -31.86 -20.42
CA LYS A 228 -11.82 -30.42 -20.34
C LYS A 228 -13.09 -29.71 -19.85
N ASP A 229 -12.94 -28.57 -19.20
CA ASP A 229 -14.03 -27.69 -18.72
C ASP A 229 -14.99 -27.24 -19.84
N THR A 230 -14.51 -27.19 -21.08
CA THR A 230 -15.33 -26.98 -22.28
C THR A 230 -16.27 -28.15 -22.64
N GLY A 231 -16.14 -29.29 -21.96
CA GLY A 231 -16.82 -30.55 -22.28
C GLY A 231 -16.08 -31.46 -23.27
N GLU A 232 -14.89 -31.06 -23.75
CA GLU A 232 -14.05 -31.88 -24.62
C GLU A 232 -13.46 -33.08 -23.86
N LEU A 233 -13.79 -34.30 -24.27
CA LEU A 233 -13.14 -35.52 -23.77
C LEU A 233 -11.73 -35.64 -24.36
N ILE A 234 -10.71 -35.44 -23.52
CA ILE A 234 -9.30 -35.48 -23.93
C ILE A 234 -8.84 -36.92 -24.06
N ILE A 235 -9.02 -37.72 -23.00
CA ILE A 235 -8.64 -39.14 -22.96
C ILE A 235 -9.83 -39.96 -22.46
N PRO A 236 -10.29 -40.98 -23.21
CA PRO A 236 -11.35 -41.88 -22.74
C PRO A 236 -10.98 -42.64 -21.47
N CYS A 237 -11.97 -42.98 -20.65
CA CYS A 237 -11.81 -43.81 -19.46
C CYS A 237 -11.22 -45.19 -19.82
N GLN A 238 -9.95 -45.43 -19.47
CA GLN A 238 -9.23 -46.65 -19.85
C GLN A 238 -8.11 -47.06 -18.88
N TYR A 239 -7.91 -46.27 -17.81
CA TYR A 239 -6.89 -46.49 -16.79
C TYR A 239 -7.53 -46.97 -15.50
N ASP A 240 -6.78 -47.75 -14.72
CA ASP A 240 -7.24 -48.25 -13.41
C ASP A 240 -7.25 -47.13 -12.36
N ASP A 241 -6.42 -46.10 -12.55
CA ASP A 241 -6.34 -44.89 -11.73
C ASP A 241 -5.71 -43.75 -12.55
N ALA A 242 -5.94 -42.50 -12.16
CA ALA A 242 -5.42 -41.31 -12.84
C ALA A 242 -5.23 -40.15 -11.86
N PHE A 243 -4.15 -39.39 -12.03
CA PHE A 243 -3.82 -38.23 -11.18
C PHE A 243 -4.10 -36.92 -11.92
N ASP A 244 -4.17 -35.82 -11.18
CA ASP A 244 -4.40 -34.48 -11.73
C ASP A 244 -3.41 -34.14 -12.85
N ALA A 245 -3.90 -33.38 -13.83
CA ALA A 245 -3.09 -32.89 -14.94
C ALA A 245 -2.16 -31.75 -14.49
N PHE A 246 -0.99 -31.61 -15.11
CA PHE A 246 -0.03 -30.56 -14.81
C PHE A 246 0.78 -30.16 -16.03
N LEU A 247 1.42 -28.98 -15.98
CA LEU A 247 2.20 -28.42 -17.07
C LEU A 247 3.70 -28.72 -16.96
N ILE A 248 4.31 -29.12 -18.07
CA ILE A 248 5.77 -29.13 -18.27
C ILE A 248 6.05 -28.42 -19.60
N GLU A 249 6.83 -27.33 -19.59
CA GLU A 249 7.20 -26.56 -20.80
C GLU A 249 5.98 -26.21 -21.68
N ASP A 250 4.89 -25.74 -21.06
CA ASP A 250 3.61 -25.36 -21.69
C ASP A 250 2.79 -26.52 -22.31
N GLU A 251 3.17 -27.77 -22.04
CA GLU A 251 2.43 -28.96 -22.45
C GLU A 251 1.79 -29.68 -21.25
N LEU A 252 0.59 -30.21 -21.45
CA LEU A 252 -0.18 -30.91 -20.42
C LEU A 252 0.18 -32.39 -20.34
N PHE A 253 0.54 -32.83 -19.13
CA PHE A 253 0.85 -34.22 -18.80
C PHE A 253 -0.01 -34.71 -17.65
N ALA A 254 -0.08 -36.04 -17.50
CA ALA A 254 -0.64 -36.64 -16.32
C ALA A 254 -0.03 -38.01 -16.01
N THR A 255 0.05 -38.34 -14.72
CA THR A 255 0.41 -39.67 -14.26
C THR A 255 -0.84 -40.57 -14.28
N VAL A 256 -0.71 -41.78 -14.81
CA VAL A 256 -1.81 -42.74 -14.93
C VAL A 256 -1.39 -44.12 -14.45
N MET A 257 -2.37 -44.92 -13.99
CA MET A 257 -2.15 -46.29 -13.54
C MET A 257 -2.87 -47.31 -14.43
N LYS A 258 -2.19 -48.41 -14.75
CA LYS A 258 -2.78 -49.56 -15.42
C LYS A 258 -2.12 -50.85 -14.93
N GLN A 259 -2.93 -51.84 -14.58
CA GLN A 259 -2.55 -53.10 -13.95
C GLN A 259 -1.65 -52.92 -12.72
N GLY A 260 -1.97 -51.92 -11.88
CA GLY A 260 -1.21 -51.60 -10.66
C GLY A 260 0.20 -51.03 -10.92
N LYS A 261 0.47 -50.53 -12.15
CA LYS A 261 1.71 -49.86 -12.54
C LYS A 261 1.43 -48.44 -12.97
N THR A 262 2.36 -47.52 -12.73
CA THR A 262 2.24 -46.11 -13.08
C THR A 262 3.16 -45.72 -14.25
N GLY A 263 2.73 -44.72 -15.01
CA GLY A 263 3.47 -44.09 -16.12
C GLY A 263 2.99 -42.67 -16.37
N LEU A 264 3.63 -41.96 -17.31
CA LEU A 264 3.31 -40.59 -17.70
C LEU A 264 2.75 -40.56 -19.11
N ILE A 265 1.68 -39.82 -19.32
CA ILE A 265 1.11 -39.55 -20.64
C ILE A 265 1.09 -38.06 -20.95
N GLN A 266 1.23 -37.70 -22.22
CA GLN A 266 0.95 -36.34 -22.71
C GLN A 266 -0.52 -36.26 -23.12
N LEU A 267 -1.29 -35.38 -22.50
CA LEU A 267 -2.75 -35.36 -22.64
C LEU A 267 -3.22 -34.97 -24.05
N LYS A 268 -2.51 -34.07 -24.73
CA LYS A 268 -2.86 -33.62 -26.09
C LYS A 268 -2.79 -34.73 -27.15
N THR A 269 -1.84 -35.65 -27.01
CA THR A 269 -1.60 -36.73 -27.99
C THR A 269 -2.09 -38.09 -27.51
N GLY A 270 -2.23 -38.27 -26.19
CA GLY A 270 -2.45 -39.55 -25.54
C GLY A 270 -1.22 -40.47 -25.55
N GLU A 271 -0.05 -39.97 -25.96
CA GLU A 271 1.18 -40.76 -26.01
C GLU A 271 1.71 -41.05 -24.60
N SER A 272 2.15 -42.29 -24.36
CA SER A 272 2.85 -42.66 -23.13
C SER A 272 4.32 -42.26 -23.23
N CYS A 273 4.65 -41.14 -22.59
CA CYS A 273 6.01 -40.61 -22.57
C CYS A 273 6.90 -41.40 -21.61
N ILE A 274 6.41 -41.76 -20.42
CA ILE A 274 7.04 -42.73 -19.51
C ILE A 274 6.19 -44.00 -19.48
N PRO A 275 6.74 -45.18 -19.84
CA PRO A 275 5.97 -46.43 -19.90
C PRO A 275 5.33 -46.80 -18.56
N ILE A 276 4.08 -47.25 -18.61
CA ILE A 276 3.27 -47.69 -17.45
C ILE A 276 3.81 -49.03 -16.91
N THR A 277 4.96 -49.00 -16.24
CA THR A 277 5.71 -50.19 -15.79
C THR A 277 6.26 -50.06 -14.37
N TYR A 278 6.21 -48.87 -13.78
CA TYR A 278 6.79 -48.58 -12.46
C TYR A 278 5.79 -48.87 -11.34
N THR A 279 6.27 -49.18 -10.14
CA THR A 279 5.39 -49.36 -8.96
C THR A 279 4.90 -48.03 -8.41
N ASN A 280 5.69 -46.97 -8.57
CA ASN A 280 5.27 -45.59 -8.30
C ASN A 280 6.05 -44.65 -9.22
N LEU A 281 5.42 -43.55 -9.63
CA LEU A 281 6.05 -42.49 -10.43
C LEU A 281 5.61 -41.16 -9.83
N GLU A 282 6.56 -40.40 -9.30
CA GLU A 282 6.31 -39.15 -8.58
C GLU A 282 7.10 -38.02 -9.23
N GLU A 283 6.46 -36.89 -9.52
CA GLU A 283 7.17 -35.71 -10.01
C GLU A 283 8.01 -35.09 -8.88
N LEU A 284 9.27 -34.77 -9.19
CA LEU A 284 10.21 -34.14 -8.28
C LEU A 284 10.27 -32.62 -8.48
N TYR A 285 10.58 -32.17 -9.69
CA TYR A 285 10.73 -30.75 -10.03
C TYR A 285 10.81 -30.55 -11.54
N ARG A 286 9.99 -29.65 -12.11
CA ARG A 286 10.01 -29.24 -13.53
C ARG A 286 10.09 -30.42 -14.51
N GLY A 287 9.22 -31.42 -14.36
CA GLY A 287 9.18 -32.57 -15.26
C GLY A 287 10.30 -33.61 -15.07
N LEU A 288 11.02 -33.56 -13.95
CA LEU A 288 11.84 -34.67 -13.47
C LEU A 288 11.02 -35.59 -12.57
N PHE A 289 11.17 -36.90 -12.72
CA PHE A 289 10.36 -37.90 -12.04
C PHE A 289 11.20 -38.93 -11.29
N ASN A 290 10.82 -39.19 -10.04
CA ASN A 290 11.26 -40.34 -9.26
C ASN A 290 10.47 -41.58 -9.69
N ALA A 291 11.08 -42.41 -10.54
CA ALA A 291 10.51 -43.68 -10.97
C ALA A 291 10.95 -44.82 -10.04
N ASN A 292 10.01 -45.36 -9.26
CA ASN A 292 10.24 -46.46 -8.34
C ASN A 292 9.89 -47.79 -9.00
N ALA A 293 10.84 -48.72 -9.04
CA ALA A 293 10.61 -50.11 -9.40
C ALA A 293 11.00 -51.01 -8.22
N ASN A 294 9.99 -51.40 -7.42
CA ASN A 294 10.14 -52.31 -6.27
C ASN A 294 11.14 -51.80 -5.20
N GLY A 295 11.03 -50.53 -4.83
CA GLY A 295 11.89 -49.91 -3.79
C GLY A 295 13.22 -49.37 -4.31
N VAL A 296 13.43 -49.40 -5.63
CA VAL A 296 14.64 -48.87 -6.27
C VAL A 296 14.25 -47.71 -7.18
N TYR A 297 14.88 -46.55 -6.95
CA TYR A 297 14.55 -45.28 -7.60
C TYR A 297 15.49 -44.99 -8.77
N THR A 298 14.92 -44.46 -9.85
CA THR A 298 15.61 -43.92 -11.02
C THR A 298 15.05 -42.54 -11.32
N LEU A 299 15.91 -41.55 -11.58
CA LEU A 299 15.47 -40.21 -11.96
C LEU A 299 15.33 -40.13 -13.50
N LEU A 300 14.12 -39.84 -13.96
CA LEU A 300 13.77 -39.72 -15.38
C LEU A 300 13.32 -38.30 -15.70
N ASN A 301 13.44 -37.86 -16.96
CA ASN A 301 12.68 -36.72 -17.45
C ASN A 301 11.34 -37.16 -18.07
N SER A 302 10.52 -36.20 -18.48
CA SER A 302 9.25 -36.44 -19.17
C SER A 302 9.36 -37.27 -20.45
N LYS A 303 10.54 -37.33 -21.08
CA LYS A 303 10.84 -38.15 -22.28
C LYS A 303 11.34 -39.56 -21.96
N ASN A 304 11.26 -39.99 -20.69
CA ASN A 304 11.75 -41.28 -20.21
C ASN A 304 13.27 -41.49 -20.36
N GLU A 305 14.03 -40.40 -20.39
CA GLU A 305 15.48 -40.43 -20.40
C GLU A 305 16.00 -40.44 -18.96
N GLN A 306 16.92 -41.35 -18.65
CA GLN A 306 17.56 -41.41 -17.35
C GLN A 306 18.57 -40.27 -17.19
N ILE A 307 18.29 -39.37 -16.26
CA ILE A 307 19.10 -38.16 -16.03
C ILE A 307 20.36 -38.47 -15.22
N ILE A 308 20.21 -39.22 -14.12
CA ILE A 308 21.34 -39.59 -13.26
C ILE A 308 21.69 -41.06 -13.47
N PRO A 309 22.94 -41.40 -13.86
CA PRO A 309 23.36 -42.79 -14.01
C PRO A 309 23.25 -43.60 -12.71
N GLY A 310 22.75 -44.83 -12.83
CA GLY A 310 22.61 -45.77 -11.72
C GLY A 310 21.23 -45.75 -11.06
N LYS A 311 21.14 -46.39 -9.90
CA LYS A 311 19.90 -46.53 -9.12
C LYS A 311 20.13 -46.06 -7.69
N SER A 312 19.05 -45.75 -6.97
CA SER A 312 19.11 -45.29 -5.59
C SER A 312 18.15 -46.10 -4.71
N ASP A 313 18.57 -46.38 -3.46
CA ASP A 313 17.72 -46.98 -2.42
C ASP A 313 16.75 -45.95 -1.81
N PHE A 314 17.00 -44.66 -2.04
CA PHE A 314 16.18 -43.53 -1.58
C PHE A 314 15.69 -42.70 -2.78
N PRO A 315 14.52 -42.03 -2.68
CA PRO A 315 14.11 -41.07 -3.69
C PRO A 315 15.14 -39.95 -3.83
N TYR A 316 15.24 -39.39 -5.02
CA TYR A 316 16.01 -38.18 -5.26
C TYR A 316 15.23 -36.97 -4.71
N GLU A 317 15.95 -35.99 -4.16
CA GLU A 317 15.38 -34.79 -3.54
C GLU A 317 15.93 -33.53 -4.24
N PHE A 318 15.11 -32.48 -4.35
CA PHE A 318 15.48 -31.20 -4.97
C PHE A 318 16.07 -30.22 -3.93
N GLN A 319 17.07 -29.44 -4.32
CA GLN A 319 17.62 -28.33 -3.55
C GLN A 319 17.69 -27.07 -4.42
N TYR A 320 17.08 -25.99 -3.93
CA TYR A 320 17.08 -24.71 -4.63
C TYR A 320 18.45 -24.00 -4.51
N PRO A 321 18.95 -23.38 -5.59
CA PRO A 321 18.44 -23.43 -6.96
C PRO A 321 19.07 -24.56 -7.79
N ASP A 322 18.22 -25.25 -8.57
CA ASP A 322 18.57 -26.14 -9.68
C ASP A 322 19.52 -27.32 -9.40
N LEU A 323 19.50 -27.86 -8.17
CA LEU A 323 20.22 -29.08 -7.82
C LEU A 323 19.27 -30.21 -7.43
N VAL A 324 19.66 -31.45 -7.72
CA VAL A 324 19.02 -32.67 -7.24
C VAL A 324 20.06 -33.51 -6.52
N PHE A 325 19.68 -34.22 -5.45
CA PHE A 325 20.61 -35.07 -4.73
C PHE A 325 20.00 -36.41 -4.31
N LYS A 326 20.88 -37.35 -3.99
CA LYS A 326 20.52 -38.57 -3.24
C LYS A 326 21.34 -38.67 -1.96
N LYS A 327 20.71 -39.15 -0.89
CA LYS A 327 21.37 -39.36 0.41
C LYS A 327 22.32 -40.56 0.34
N GLU A 328 23.50 -40.42 0.94
CA GLU A 328 24.40 -41.56 1.14
C GLU A 328 24.06 -42.28 2.45
N LYS A 329 23.87 -43.61 2.37
CA LYS A 329 23.39 -44.40 3.49
C LYS A 329 24.41 -44.42 4.64
N GLY A 330 23.99 -43.98 5.82
CA GLY A 330 24.80 -44.02 7.04
C GLY A 330 25.82 -42.89 7.16
N THR A 331 25.77 -41.88 6.28
CA THR A 331 26.60 -40.67 6.36
C THR A 331 25.71 -39.41 6.34
N ALA A 332 26.30 -38.24 6.60
CA ALA A 332 25.63 -36.95 6.42
C ALA A 332 25.79 -36.38 5.00
N LEU A 333 26.39 -37.15 4.08
CA LEU A 333 26.70 -36.70 2.74
C LEU A 333 25.50 -36.91 1.81
N ARG A 334 25.41 -35.99 0.85
CA ARG A 334 24.46 -35.98 -0.25
C ARG A 334 25.25 -35.92 -1.55
N HIS A 335 24.93 -36.80 -2.47
CA HIS A 335 25.48 -36.79 -3.82
C HIS A 335 24.66 -35.83 -4.66
N TYR A 336 25.22 -34.67 -4.99
CA TYR A 336 24.56 -33.60 -5.73
C TYR A 336 24.77 -33.74 -7.24
N TYR A 337 23.74 -33.36 -7.99
CA TYR A 337 23.70 -33.36 -9.44
C TYR A 337 22.99 -32.10 -9.94
N SER A 338 23.38 -31.59 -11.11
CA SER A 338 22.58 -30.59 -11.83
C SER A 338 21.25 -31.21 -12.32
N LEU A 339 20.30 -30.36 -12.73
CA LEU A 339 19.06 -30.84 -13.38
C LEU A 339 19.32 -31.66 -14.67
N SER A 340 20.46 -31.47 -15.32
CA SER A 340 20.91 -32.25 -16.48
C SER A 340 21.70 -33.52 -16.12
N GLY A 341 21.85 -33.83 -14.83
CA GLY A 341 22.48 -35.06 -14.35
C GLY A 341 24.00 -35.00 -14.18
N VAL A 342 24.61 -33.82 -14.27
CA VAL A 342 26.05 -33.63 -14.05
C VAL A 342 26.35 -33.81 -12.56
N TYR A 343 27.28 -34.70 -12.21
CA TYR A 343 27.65 -34.94 -10.81
C TYR A 343 28.49 -33.78 -10.26
N MET A 344 27.96 -33.10 -9.24
CA MET A 344 28.57 -31.93 -8.60
C MET A 344 29.46 -32.30 -7.42
N GLY A 345 29.29 -33.50 -6.84
CA GLY A 345 30.10 -33.99 -5.73
C GLY A 345 29.29 -34.49 -4.54
N ALA A 346 29.99 -34.96 -3.51
CA ALA A 346 29.39 -35.45 -2.26
C ALA A 346 29.66 -34.46 -1.13
N TYR A 347 28.60 -33.81 -0.64
CA TYR A 347 28.72 -32.74 0.34
C TYR A 347 27.64 -32.83 1.43
N PRO A 348 27.86 -32.23 2.62
CA PRO A 348 26.79 -31.99 3.58
C PRO A 348 25.68 -31.10 3.00
N GLU A 349 24.54 -31.08 3.68
CA GLU A 349 23.45 -30.14 3.40
C GLU A 349 23.89 -28.68 3.44
N ASP A 350 23.28 -27.85 2.58
CA ASP A 350 23.39 -26.38 2.56
C ASP A 350 24.79 -25.78 2.33
N VAL A 351 25.76 -26.55 1.82
CA VAL A 351 27.12 -26.03 1.55
C VAL A 351 27.37 -25.61 0.12
N LEU A 352 26.54 -26.05 -0.85
CA LEU A 352 26.62 -25.61 -2.24
C LEU A 352 25.77 -24.37 -2.43
N ARG A 353 26.39 -23.29 -2.91
CA ARG A 353 25.74 -22.02 -3.21
C ARG A 353 25.88 -21.72 -4.70
N ASN A 354 24.79 -21.34 -5.32
CA ASN A 354 24.76 -21.02 -6.74
C ASN A 354 25.58 -19.76 -7.05
N ILE A 355 26.14 -19.77 -8.25
CA ILE A 355 26.73 -18.64 -8.95
C ILE A 355 26.06 -18.61 -10.34
N SER A 356 26.18 -17.49 -11.06
CA SER A 356 25.73 -17.39 -12.44
C SER A 356 26.31 -18.48 -13.36
N ASN A 357 25.57 -18.78 -14.43
CA ASN A 357 25.95 -19.71 -15.50
C ASN A 357 26.20 -21.17 -15.05
N GLY A 358 25.54 -21.63 -13.98
CA GLY A 358 25.63 -23.02 -13.52
C GLY A 358 26.90 -23.34 -12.70
N TYR A 359 27.67 -22.31 -12.34
CA TYR A 359 28.76 -22.45 -11.39
C TYR A 359 28.20 -22.54 -9.96
N TYR A 360 28.93 -23.19 -9.07
CA TYR A 360 28.59 -23.26 -7.66
C TYR A 360 29.85 -23.07 -6.82
N TRP A 361 29.74 -22.44 -5.65
CA TRP A 361 30.83 -22.50 -4.67
C TRP A 361 30.45 -23.36 -3.48
N VAL A 362 31.46 -24.02 -2.93
CA VAL A 362 31.38 -24.87 -1.76
C VAL A 362 31.84 -24.07 -0.55
N GLU A 363 30.92 -23.86 0.39
CA GLU A 363 31.23 -23.23 1.68
C GLU A 363 32.17 -24.12 2.53
N PRO A 364 33.04 -23.51 3.35
CA PRO A 364 33.85 -24.24 4.31
C PRO A 364 32.98 -25.10 5.23
N ASN A 365 33.33 -26.37 5.38
CA ASN A 365 32.57 -27.36 6.11
C ASN A 365 33.48 -28.33 6.90
N LYS A 366 32.92 -29.44 7.39
CA LYS A 366 33.66 -30.43 8.17
C LYS A 366 34.76 -31.13 7.35
N TYR A 367 34.54 -31.33 6.06
CA TYR A 367 35.41 -32.08 5.14
C TYR A 367 36.35 -31.17 4.34
N GLN A 368 35.97 -29.91 4.10
CA GLN A 368 36.74 -28.93 3.34
C GLN A 368 36.84 -27.61 4.13
N LYS A 369 38.05 -27.12 4.44
CA LYS A 369 38.25 -25.92 5.27
C LYS A 369 38.32 -24.59 4.50
N LYS A 370 38.48 -24.64 3.18
CA LYS A 370 38.56 -23.49 2.29
C LYS A 370 37.40 -23.49 1.32
N ILE A 371 37.18 -22.36 0.65
CA ILE A 371 36.19 -22.27 -0.42
C ILE A 371 36.75 -22.90 -1.69
N SER A 372 35.89 -23.60 -2.43
CA SER A 372 36.15 -24.04 -3.80
C SER A 372 34.99 -23.62 -4.71
N VAL A 373 35.26 -23.52 -6.01
CA VAL A 373 34.27 -23.21 -7.04
C VAL A 373 34.25 -24.38 -8.02
N LEU A 374 33.04 -24.87 -8.30
CA LEU A 374 32.73 -25.88 -9.29
C LEU A 374 32.25 -25.19 -10.56
N ASN A 375 32.71 -25.68 -11.71
CA ASN A 375 32.15 -25.30 -13.01
C ASN A 375 30.84 -26.09 -13.30
N PRO A 376 30.13 -25.77 -14.40
CA PRO A 376 28.88 -26.44 -14.77
C PRO A 376 29.05 -27.93 -15.07
N GLU A 377 30.29 -28.38 -15.35
CA GLU A 377 30.66 -29.78 -15.52
C GLU A 377 30.94 -30.51 -14.19
N GLY A 378 30.75 -29.85 -13.03
CA GLY A 378 30.98 -30.43 -11.71
C GLY A 378 32.46 -30.59 -11.32
N VAL A 379 33.37 -30.00 -12.10
CA VAL A 379 34.82 -30.05 -11.86
C VAL A 379 35.24 -28.86 -10.99
N VAL A 380 36.12 -29.11 -10.02
CA VAL A 380 36.73 -28.05 -9.22
C VAL A 380 37.54 -27.13 -10.13
N PHE A 381 37.00 -25.94 -10.35
CA PHE A 381 37.58 -24.89 -11.18
C PHE A 381 38.60 -24.04 -10.39
N LYS A 382 38.27 -23.70 -9.14
CA LYS A 382 39.16 -23.01 -8.20
C LYS A 382 39.04 -23.61 -6.81
N ASP A 383 40.13 -23.61 -6.07
CA ASP A 383 40.22 -24.14 -4.71
C ASP A 383 41.04 -23.22 -3.80
N GLU A 384 41.14 -23.58 -2.52
CA GLU A 384 41.96 -22.88 -1.53
C GLU A 384 41.62 -21.37 -1.44
N ILE A 385 40.35 -21.01 -1.67
CA ILE A 385 39.88 -19.63 -1.60
C ILE A 385 39.63 -19.25 -0.14
N ASP A 386 40.15 -18.09 0.25
CA ASP A 386 40.01 -17.52 1.60
C ASP A 386 38.68 -16.78 1.76
N ARG A 387 38.27 -16.02 0.74
CA ARG A 387 37.00 -15.26 0.67
C ARG A 387 36.54 -15.16 -0.78
N ILE A 388 35.24 -15.10 -1.00
CA ILE A 388 34.64 -14.91 -2.32
C ILE A 388 33.55 -13.83 -2.23
N ILE A 389 33.39 -13.07 -3.31
CA ILE A 389 32.31 -12.12 -3.54
C ILE A 389 31.53 -12.64 -4.74
N VAL A 390 30.27 -13.02 -4.48
CA VAL A 390 29.30 -13.46 -5.48
C VAL A 390 28.06 -12.59 -5.30
N LEU A 391 27.52 -12.09 -6.41
CA LEU A 391 26.31 -11.28 -6.45
C LEU A 391 25.38 -11.85 -7.51
N ASP A 392 24.08 -11.93 -7.21
CA ASP A 392 23.11 -12.64 -8.05
C ASP A 392 23.01 -12.09 -9.47
N ASN A 393 23.24 -10.80 -9.66
CA ASN A 393 23.22 -10.13 -10.95
C ASN A 393 24.59 -9.96 -11.61
N TYR A 394 25.64 -10.58 -11.07
CA TYR A 394 26.99 -10.52 -11.63
C TYR A 394 27.28 -11.79 -12.43
N SER A 395 27.93 -11.59 -13.58
CA SER A 395 28.51 -12.65 -14.39
C SER A 395 30.01 -12.84 -14.15
N SER A 396 30.51 -12.23 -13.06
CA SER A 396 31.88 -12.31 -12.58
C SER A 396 31.92 -12.57 -11.07
N ILE A 397 33.05 -13.13 -10.61
CA ILE A 397 33.34 -13.34 -9.19
C ILE A 397 34.66 -12.67 -8.83
N ALA A 398 34.73 -12.13 -7.62
CA ALA A 398 35.99 -11.73 -7.02
C ALA A 398 36.34 -12.66 -5.88
N TYR A 399 37.60 -13.10 -5.77
CA TYR A 399 38.01 -14.01 -4.71
C TYR A 399 39.40 -13.70 -4.18
N LEU A 400 39.59 -13.91 -2.89
CA LEU A 400 40.86 -13.77 -2.18
C LEU A 400 41.51 -15.15 -2.06
N LYS A 401 42.76 -15.27 -2.51
CA LYS A 401 43.58 -16.48 -2.31
C LYS A 401 45.00 -16.06 -2.02
N ASN A 402 45.61 -16.60 -0.95
CA ASN A 402 46.98 -16.30 -0.56
C ASN A 402 47.25 -14.79 -0.39
N LYS A 403 46.29 -14.06 0.20
CA LYS A 403 46.34 -12.59 0.40
C LYS A 403 46.32 -11.74 -0.88
N ALA A 404 45.99 -12.32 -2.03
CA ALA A 404 45.83 -11.63 -3.31
C ALA A 404 44.39 -11.74 -3.82
N TRP A 405 43.82 -10.63 -4.30
CA TRP A 405 42.47 -10.59 -4.86
C TRP A 405 42.45 -10.80 -6.37
N TYR A 406 41.59 -11.71 -6.81
CA TYR A 406 41.39 -12.06 -8.21
C TYR A 406 39.98 -11.67 -8.64
N ILE A 407 39.80 -11.40 -9.94
CA ILE A 407 38.49 -11.23 -10.58
C ILE A 407 38.45 -12.15 -11.79
N TYR A 408 37.38 -12.95 -11.88
CA TYR A 408 37.15 -13.88 -12.97
C TYR A 408 35.78 -13.61 -13.59
N ASP A 409 35.77 -13.46 -14.91
CA ASP A 409 34.56 -13.34 -15.72
C ASP A 409 34.09 -14.75 -16.07
N ILE A 410 32.98 -15.16 -15.47
CA ILE A 410 32.40 -16.49 -15.64
C ILE A 410 31.79 -16.64 -17.04
N ARG A 411 31.15 -15.57 -17.54
CA ARG A 411 30.47 -15.59 -18.84
C ARG A 411 31.43 -15.85 -20.00
N HIS A 412 32.57 -15.17 -20.00
CA HIS A 412 33.58 -15.30 -21.05
C HIS A 412 34.70 -16.28 -20.68
N GLN A 413 34.69 -16.81 -19.46
CA GLN A 413 35.71 -17.70 -18.91
C GLN A 413 37.12 -17.09 -18.87
N LEU A 414 37.23 -15.80 -18.59
CA LEU A 414 38.49 -15.04 -18.65
C LEU A 414 38.95 -14.57 -17.27
N MET A 415 40.27 -14.69 -17.01
CA MET A 415 40.91 -14.03 -15.87
C MET A 415 41.05 -12.54 -16.17
N ARG A 416 40.43 -11.70 -15.34
CA ARG A 416 40.37 -10.24 -15.51
C ARG A 416 41.38 -9.53 -14.61
N LEU A 417 41.47 -9.96 -13.36
CA LEU A 417 42.45 -9.48 -12.40
C LEU A 417 43.22 -10.68 -11.82
N ASN A 418 44.55 -10.64 -11.90
CA ASN A 418 45.45 -11.77 -11.60
C ASN A 418 46.08 -11.72 -10.19
N GLY A 419 45.62 -10.83 -9.30
CA GLY A 419 46.04 -10.80 -7.89
C GLY A 419 47.39 -10.17 -7.58
N GLU A 420 48.20 -9.82 -8.58
CA GLU A 420 49.46 -9.12 -8.33
C GLU A 420 49.19 -7.68 -7.89
N GLY A 421 49.50 -7.38 -6.62
CA GLY A 421 49.32 -6.04 -6.08
C GLY A 421 47.86 -5.60 -6.07
N VAL A 422 46.95 -6.43 -5.56
CA VAL A 422 45.58 -5.97 -5.25
C VAL A 422 45.25 -6.32 -3.80
N GLU A 423 45.18 -5.28 -2.98
CA GLU A 423 44.99 -5.40 -1.53
C GLU A 423 43.51 -5.61 -1.17
N ARG A 424 42.60 -5.00 -1.93
CA ARG A 424 41.16 -5.09 -1.67
C ARG A 424 40.32 -4.96 -2.94
N VAL A 425 39.24 -5.73 -2.98
CA VAL A 425 38.14 -5.57 -3.94
C VAL A 425 36.85 -5.33 -3.14
N GLY A 426 36.06 -4.33 -3.54
CA GLY A 426 34.81 -3.91 -2.89
C GLY A 426 33.68 -3.69 -3.89
N ILE A 427 32.44 -3.65 -3.39
CA ILE A 427 31.18 -3.66 -4.17
C ILE A 427 30.15 -2.61 -3.71
N ASP A 428 30.56 -1.59 -2.95
CA ASP A 428 29.68 -0.67 -2.21
C ASP A 428 28.50 -0.10 -3.02
N ALA A 429 27.28 -0.58 -2.73
CA ALA A 429 26.00 -0.27 -3.40
C ALA A 429 26.01 -0.24 -4.94
N LEU A 430 27.06 -0.77 -5.56
CA LEU A 430 27.24 -0.84 -7.01
C LEU A 430 26.30 -1.88 -7.62
N ASN A 431 25.97 -2.92 -6.86
CA ASN A 431 25.31 -4.09 -7.39
C ASN A 431 23.97 -3.77 -8.05
N ASN A 432 23.18 -2.84 -7.52
CA ASN A 432 21.87 -2.53 -8.10
C ASN A 432 21.93 -1.77 -9.44
N TYR A 433 23.05 -1.12 -9.77
CA TYR A 433 23.13 -0.20 -10.92
C TYR A 433 24.28 -0.50 -11.90
N MET A 434 25.32 -1.20 -11.45
CA MET A 434 26.57 -1.41 -12.20
C MET A 434 27.03 -2.88 -12.08
N PRO A 435 26.37 -3.82 -12.78
CA PRO A 435 26.76 -5.23 -12.72
C PRO A 435 28.20 -5.42 -13.21
N ASP A 436 28.92 -6.36 -12.59
CA ASP A 436 30.31 -6.72 -12.92
C ASP A 436 31.34 -5.59 -12.75
N VAL A 437 30.99 -4.52 -12.06
CA VAL A 437 31.91 -3.42 -11.71
C VAL A 437 32.37 -3.55 -10.26
N PHE A 438 33.66 -3.34 -10.04
CA PHE A 438 34.31 -3.46 -8.75
C PHE A 438 35.14 -2.22 -8.41
N ILE A 439 35.15 -1.84 -7.12
CA ILE A 439 36.12 -0.89 -6.59
C ILE A 439 37.37 -1.68 -6.21
N VAL A 440 38.50 -1.35 -6.83
CA VAL A 440 39.77 -2.01 -6.60
C VAL A 440 40.71 -1.06 -5.85
N THR A 441 41.32 -1.56 -4.78
CA THR A 441 42.32 -0.82 -3.99
C THR A 441 43.67 -1.55 -4.01
N ASP A 442 44.74 -0.82 -4.32
CA ASP A 442 46.13 -1.28 -4.18
C ASP A 442 47.03 -0.14 -3.70
N LYS A 443 47.85 -0.38 -2.66
CA LYS A 443 48.82 0.58 -2.11
C LYS A 443 48.24 1.97 -1.85
N GLY A 444 46.99 2.01 -1.40
CA GLY A 444 46.25 3.26 -1.13
C GLY A 444 45.66 3.96 -2.37
N ALA A 445 45.88 3.45 -3.58
CA ALA A 445 45.21 3.90 -4.79
C ALA A 445 43.85 3.21 -4.94
N ASN A 446 42.82 3.94 -5.38
CA ASN A 446 41.51 3.36 -5.70
C ASN A 446 41.18 3.57 -7.19
N GLY A 447 40.49 2.60 -7.77
CA GLY A 447 39.97 2.65 -9.13
C GLY A 447 38.67 1.87 -9.26
N LEU A 448 38.00 2.08 -10.38
CA LEU A 448 36.74 1.42 -10.73
C LEU A 448 36.98 0.55 -11.97
N TYR A 449 36.81 -0.76 -11.81
CA TYR A 449 37.16 -1.75 -12.82
C TYR A 449 35.90 -2.49 -13.29
N ASP A 450 35.65 -2.48 -14.60
CA ASP A 450 34.58 -3.22 -15.25
C ASP A 450 35.15 -4.57 -15.71
N ALA A 451 34.75 -5.64 -15.01
CA ALA A 451 35.27 -6.98 -15.23
C ALA A 451 34.75 -7.59 -16.54
N LEU A 452 33.55 -7.23 -16.99
CA LEU A 452 32.97 -7.77 -18.21
C LEU A 452 33.68 -7.20 -19.45
N GLN A 453 33.99 -5.90 -19.41
CA GLN A 453 34.68 -5.20 -20.50
C GLN A 453 36.21 -5.20 -20.38
N ASP A 454 36.75 -5.72 -19.28
CA ASP A 454 38.19 -5.78 -18.99
C ASP A 454 38.87 -4.42 -19.09
N LYS A 455 38.28 -3.42 -18.45
CA LYS A 455 38.78 -2.05 -18.52
C LYS A 455 38.57 -1.29 -17.23
N TRP A 456 39.49 -0.36 -16.97
CA TRP A 456 39.31 0.64 -15.94
C TRP A 456 38.34 1.71 -16.42
N LEU A 457 37.20 1.83 -15.75
CA LEU A 457 36.28 2.97 -15.91
C LEU A 457 36.88 4.21 -15.26
N ILE A 458 37.47 4.02 -14.07
CA ILE A 458 38.30 5.01 -13.38
C ILE A 458 39.65 4.35 -13.11
N PRO A 459 40.76 4.84 -13.69
CA PRO A 459 42.07 4.28 -13.46
C PRO A 459 42.45 4.26 -11.97
N LEU A 460 43.18 3.22 -11.59
CA LEU A 460 43.78 3.12 -10.26
C LEU A 460 44.73 4.31 -10.02
N SER A 461 44.42 5.16 -9.04
CA SER A 461 45.23 6.34 -8.71
C SER A 461 45.26 6.59 -7.21
N VAL A 462 46.43 6.97 -6.68
CA VAL A 462 46.61 7.44 -5.29
C VAL A 462 45.88 8.76 -5.02
N GLU A 463 45.54 9.49 -6.07
CA GLU A 463 44.72 10.70 -5.96
C GLU A 463 43.27 10.34 -5.62
N ASN A 464 42.76 9.18 -6.06
CA ASN A 464 41.42 8.71 -5.72
C ASN A 464 41.44 8.10 -4.31
N THR A 465 41.26 8.92 -3.28
CA THR A 465 41.34 8.46 -1.88
C THR A 465 40.12 7.62 -1.48
N LYS A 466 38.97 7.85 -2.13
CA LYS A 466 37.75 7.07 -1.94
C LYS A 466 36.86 7.12 -3.18
N ILE A 467 36.26 5.98 -3.54
CA ILE A 467 35.21 5.86 -4.55
C ILE A 467 34.02 5.22 -3.85
N GLU A 468 32.84 5.82 -3.95
CA GLU A 468 31.63 5.35 -3.27
C GLU A 468 30.39 5.73 -4.06
N HIS A 469 29.32 4.95 -3.86
CA HIS A 469 27.99 5.26 -4.38
C HIS A 469 27.51 6.61 -3.86
N CYS A 470 26.85 7.38 -4.75
CA CYS A 470 26.24 8.65 -4.40
C CYS A 470 24.72 8.55 -4.59
N GLN A 471 24.24 8.37 -5.82
CA GLN A 471 22.81 8.25 -6.11
C GLN A 471 22.60 7.46 -7.39
N LEU A 472 21.72 6.46 -7.39
CA LEU A 472 21.44 5.63 -8.58
C LEU A 472 22.73 5.15 -9.27
N GLU A 473 22.93 5.48 -10.55
CA GLU A 473 24.13 5.16 -11.33
C GLU A 473 25.32 6.11 -11.16
N PHE A 474 25.25 7.04 -10.20
CA PHE A 474 26.30 8.02 -9.95
C PHE A 474 27.20 7.61 -8.79
N LEU A 475 28.51 7.61 -9.05
CA LEU A 475 29.55 7.45 -8.05
C LEU A 475 30.18 8.80 -7.74
N ARG A 476 30.57 9.02 -6.49
CA ARG A 476 31.45 10.13 -6.13
C ARG A 476 32.87 9.62 -5.86
N ILE A 477 33.83 10.38 -6.34
CA ILE A 477 35.27 10.09 -6.25
C ILE A 477 35.90 11.23 -5.47
N THR A 478 36.40 10.92 -4.28
CA THR A 478 37.14 11.87 -3.44
C THR A 478 38.59 11.93 -3.89
N GLN A 479 39.08 13.15 -4.11
CA GLN A 479 40.47 13.46 -4.42
C GLN A 479 41.00 14.57 -3.52
N GLY A 480 41.71 14.18 -2.46
CA GLY A 480 42.15 15.11 -1.42
C GLY A 480 40.96 15.75 -0.71
N ALA A 481 40.82 17.08 -0.81
CA ALA A 481 39.71 17.85 -0.23
C ALA A 481 38.56 18.10 -1.22
N GLN A 482 38.69 17.65 -2.47
CA GLN A 482 37.72 17.87 -3.54
C GLN A 482 37.08 16.55 -3.97
N MET A 483 35.99 16.64 -4.72
CA MET A 483 35.21 15.51 -5.21
C MET A 483 34.85 15.70 -6.68
N ARG A 484 34.63 14.60 -7.39
CA ARG A 484 34.01 14.59 -8.72
C ARG A 484 33.01 13.45 -8.79
N TYR A 485 32.04 13.51 -9.69
CA TYR A 485 31.18 12.37 -9.96
C TYR A 485 31.59 11.61 -11.21
N TYR A 486 31.21 10.34 -11.23
CA TYR A 486 31.21 9.50 -12.41
C TYR A 486 29.77 9.03 -12.67
N ASP A 487 29.29 9.31 -13.88
CA ASP A 487 28.01 8.83 -14.37
C ASP A 487 28.23 7.54 -15.15
N TYR A 488 27.73 6.42 -14.64
CA TYR A 488 27.92 5.13 -15.30
C TYR A 488 27.15 5.02 -16.62
N ASN A 489 26.01 5.69 -16.80
CA ASN A 489 25.23 5.60 -18.03
C ASN A 489 25.90 6.37 -19.18
N THR A 490 26.36 7.59 -18.91
CA THR A 490 26.99 8.43 -19.94
C THR A 490 28.52 8.27 -20.02
N LYS A 491 29.13 7.57 -19.04
CA LYS A 491 30.57 7.42 -18.87
C LYS A 491 31.31 8.76 -18.64
N ILE A 492 30.59 9.81 -18.25
CA ILE A 492 31.16 11.12 -17.96
C ILE A 492 31.90 11.08 -16.61
N VAL A 493 33.11 11.62 -16.61
CA VAL A 493 33.87 11.96 -15.38
C VAL A 493 33.85 13.48 -15.25
N SER A 494 33.26 13.99 -14.17
CA SER A 494 33.11 15.44 -14.00
C SER A 494 34.43 16.14 -13.69
N PRO A 495 34.49 17.48 -13.84
CA PRO A 495 35.49 18.30 -13.18
C PRO A 495 35.47 18.13 -11.64
N LEU A 496 36.47 18.69 -10.97
CA LEU A 496 36.52 18.74 -9.52
C LEU A 496 35.59 19.84 -8.98
N TYR A 497 34.89 19.49 -7.91
CA TYR A 497 34.03 20.29 -7.07
C TYR A 497 34.56 20.22 -5.64
N ASP A 498 34.24 21.21 -4.81
CA ASP A 498 34.57 21.17 -3.39
C ASP A 498 33.76 20.10 -2.67
N TYR A 499 32.55 19.80 -3.16
CA TYR A 499 31.72 18.71 -2.67
C TYR A 499 30.72 18.23 -3.72
N VAL A 500 30.38 16.94 -3.67
CA VAL A 500 29.32 16.33 -4.48
C VAL A 500 28.45 15.47 -3.58
N CYS A 501 27.15 15.71 -3.60
CA CYS A 501 26.17 14.93 -2.86
C CYS A 501 24.93 14.60 -3.68
N GLU A 502 24.07 13.78 -3.08
CA GLU A 502 22.75 13.47 -3.60
C GLU A 502 21.92 14.72 -3.92
N GLY A 503 20.97 14.56 -4.83
CA GLY A 503 19.98 15.57 -5.12
C GLY A 503 19.05 15.81 -3.93
N ILE A 504 18.68 17.07 -3.71
CA ILE A 504 17.74 17.51 -2.68
C ILE A 504 16.30 17.17 -3.11
N ASP A 505 15.94 17.47 -4.35
CA ASP A 505 14.66 17.11 -4.94
C ASP A 505 14.82 15.96 -5.94
N TYR A 506 14.47 14.74 -5.51
CA TYR A 506 14.61 13.54 -6.34
C TYR A 506 13.76 13.55 -7.62
N GLN A 507 12.78 14.43 -7.74
CA GLN A 507 11.97 14.58 -8.96
C GLN A 507 12.72 15.36 -10.04
N THR A 508 13.57 16.32 -9.65
CA THR A 508 14.16 17.28 -10.60
C THR A 508 15.67 17.13 -10.74
N GLN A 509 16.36 16.51 -9.78
CA GLN A 509 17.82 16.44 -9.76
C GLN A 509 18.38 15.06 -9.39
N PHE A 510 19.56 14.77 -9.96
CA PHE A 510 20.41 13.65 -9.58
C PHE A 510 21.44 14.02 -8.53
N LEU A 511 22.09 15.19 -8.63
CA LEU A 511 23.20 15.55 -7.75
C LEU A 511 23.20 17.05 -7.44
N CYS A 512 23.77 17.40 -6.29
CA CYS A 512 24.20 18.75 -5.95
C CYS A 512 25.73 18.84 -6.03
N LEU A 513 26.22 19.90 -6.67
CA LEU A 513 27.64 20.13 -6.95
C LEU A 513 28.05 21.49 -6.38
N PHE A 514 29.09 21.56 -5.57
CA PHE A 514 29.51 22.79 -4.89
C PHE A 514 30.91 23.21 -5.34
N ALA A 515 31.11 24.47 -5.73
CA ALA A 515 32.44 25.00 -6.01
C ALA A 515 32.51 26.49 -5.65
N GLY A 516 33.36 26.82 -4.68
CA GLY A 516 33.49 28.14 -4.10
C GLY A 516 32.19 28.63 -3.47
N ASP A 517 31.72 29.77 -3.94
CA ASP A 517 30.49 30.42 -3.49
C ASP A 517 29.25 29.98 -4.28
N LYS A 518 29.42 29.11 -5.29
CA LYS A 518 28.36 28.66 -6.21
C LYS A 518 27.96 27.21 -5.96
N MET A 519 26.69 26.94 -6.25
CA MET A 519 26.08 25.63 -6.23
C MET A 519 25.47 25.36 -7.61
N TRP A 520 25.60 24.12 -8.08
CA TRP A 520 24.97 23.62 -9.28
C TRP A 520 24.17 22.36 -8.96
N ILE A 521 23.19 22.07 -9.81
CA ILE A 521 22.50 20.80 -9.83
C ILE A 521 22.80 20.07 -11.14
N LEU A 522 22.87 18.75 -11.06
CA LEU A 522 22.72 17.89 -12.23
C LEU A 522 21.24 17.51 -12.33
N ASP A 523 20.52 18.02 -13.33
CA ASP A 523 19.09 17.74 -13.52
C ASP A 523 18.83 16.34 -14.12
N LYS A 524 17.55 15.96 -14.24
CA LYS A 524 17.14 14.67 -14.83
C LYS A 524 17.49 14.54 -16.31
N GLU A 525 17.67 15.65 -17.02
CA GLU A 525 18.17 15.72 -18.39
C GLU A 525 19.71 15.69 -18.47
N ARG A 526 20.39 15.45 -17.34
CA ARG A 526 21.85 15.44 -17.18
C ARG A 526 22.53 16.75 -17.60
N GLN A 527 21.83 17.87 -17.47
CA GLN A 527 22.38 19.21 -17.64
C GLN A 527 22.81 19.78 -16.29
N ILE A 528 23.98 20.42 -16.28
CA ILE A 528 24.48 21.14 -15.12
C ILE A 528 23.91 22.55 -15.14
N ARG A 529 23.17 22.92 -14.11
CA ARG A 529 22.56 24.25 -13.97
C ARG A 529 23.00 24.91 -12.68
N GLU A 530 23.40 26.17 -12.76
CA GLU A 530 23.69 26.96 -11.56
C GLU A 530 22.40 27.23 -10.79
N VAL A 531 22.44 27.03 -9.48
CA VAL A 531 21.32 27.30 -8.59
C VAL A 531 21.20 28.81 -8.41
N SER A 532 20.03 29.35 -8.74
CA SER A 532 19.76 30.78 -8.55
C SER A 532 19.39 31.10 -7.10
N ASN A 533 19.45 32.39 -6.72
CA ASN A 533 19.06 32.82 -5.38
C ASN A 533 17.59 32.48 -5.06
N GLU A 534 16.72 32.50 -6.07
CA GLU A 534 15.30 32.17 -5.93
C GLU A 534 15.07 30.71 -5.55
N GLN A 535 15.97 29.81 -5.99
CA GLN A 535 15.86 28.38 -5.70
C GLN A 535 16.39 28.02 -4.30
N MET A 536 17.24 28.86 -3.69
CA MET A 536 17.89 28.55 -2.41
C MET A 536 16.89 28.32 -1.28
N GLY A 537 15.80 29.08 -1.26
CA GLY A 537 14.74 28.93 -0.25
C GLY A 537 14.06 27.56 -0.34
N HIS A 538 13.61 27.20 -1.54
CA HIS A 538 12.96 25.92 -1.81
C HIS A 538 13.88 24.72 -1.48
N LEU A 539 15.15 24.78 -1.91
CA LEU A 539 16.13 23.74 -1.63
C LEU A 539 16.40 23.60 -0.12
N HIS A 540 16.39 24.71 0.62
CA HIS A 540 16.54 24.67 2.07
C HIS A 540 15.36 23.96 2.73
N GLU A 541 14.12 24.28 2.36
CA GLU A 541 12.97 23.62 2.97
C GLU A 541 12.91 22.13 2.61
N ASN A 542 13.34 21.73 1.41
CA ASN A 542 13.26 20.34 0.94
C ASN A 542 14.50 19.48 1.22
N ASN A 543 15.45 19.93 2.06
CA ASN A 543 16.68 19.17 2.34
C ASN A 543 16.46 17.84 3.11
N HIS A 544 15.22 17.44 3.37
CA HIS A 544 14.85 16.23 4.10
C HIS A 544 15.39 14.93 3.49
N ALA A 545 15.77 14.93 2.21
CA ALA A 545 16.45 13.81 1.56
C ALA A 545 17.88 13.60 2.08
N LEU A 546 18.59 14.70 2.37
CA LEU A 546 20.00 14.63 2.75
C LEU A 546 20.18 14.12 4.19
N ARG A 547 21.26 13.38 4.41
CA ARG A 547 21.66 12.83 5.72
C ARG A 547 23.17 12.97 5.94
N GLY A 548 23.58 12.92 7.21
CA GLY A 548 24.99 12.85 7.57
C GLY A 548 25.84 14.01 7.02
N ASN A 549 26.94 13.67 6.34
CA ASN A 549 27.88 14.67 5.82
C ASN A 549 27.26 15.54 4.72
N ASP A 550 26.40 14.97 3.88
CA ASP A 550 25.78 15.66 2.75
C ASP A 550 24.86 16.78 3.24
N GLN A 551 24.01 16.46 4.24
CA GLN A 551 23.15 17.46 4.87
C GLN A 551 23.95 18.56 5.56
N ARG A 552 25.00 18.18 6.30
CA ARG A 552 25.86 19.15 7.00
C ARG A 552 26.51 20.13 6.01
N TYR A 553 27.06 19.61 4.91
CA TYR A 553 27.72 20.45 3.91
C TYR A 553 26.74 21.44 3.26
N PHE A 554 25.55 20.97 2.88
CA PHE A 554 24.51 21.84 2.33
C PHE A 554 24.08 22.94 3.31
N LEU A 555 23.85 22.60 4.58
CA LEU A 555 23.45 23.59 5.59
C LEU A 555 24.54 24.63 5.87
N ASP A 556 25.81 24.22 5.89
CA ASP A 556 26.95 25.13 6.02
C ASP A 556 27.08 26.04 4.78
N TYR A 557 26.90 25.48 3.57
CA TYR A 557 26.86 26.25 2.33
C TYR A 557 25.72 27.28 2.36
N TYR A 558 24.50 26.86 2.71
CA TYR A 558 23.33 27.73 2.81
C TYR A 558 23.55 28.84 3.85
N ARG A 559 24.12 28.53 5.01
CA ARG A 559 24.47 29.53 6.02
C ARG A 559 25.46 30.56 5.46
N ASN A 560 26.51 30.12 4.77
CA ASN A 560 27.48 31.01 4.16
C ASN A 560 26.83 31.86 3.04
N TRP A 561 25.92 31.28 2.26
CA TRP A 561 25.13 32.01 1.27
C TRP A 561 24.28 33.11 1.94
N THR A 562 23.54 32.81 3.00
CA THR A 562 22.75 33.83 3.72
C THR A 562 23.62 34.98 4.25
N GLN A 563 24.80 34.69 4.80
CA GLN A 563 25.75 35.71 5.27
C GLN A 563 26.29 36.60 4.14
N ARG A 564 26.59 36.01 2.96
CA ARG A 564 27.07 36.77 1.80
C ARG A 564 25.97 37.64 1.18
N THR A 565 24.76 37.10 1.09
CA THR A 565 23.59 37.81 0.55
C THR A 565 23.16 38.97 1.46
N GLY A 566 23.34 38.81 2.78
CA GLY A 566 23.07 39.85 3.78
C GLY A 566 21.62 39.85 4.26
N GLU A 567 21.26 40.86 5.04
CA GLU A 567 19.90 41.03 5.56
C GLU A 567 18.88 41.14 4.42
N GLY A 568 17.73 40.47 4.59
CA GLY A 568 16.67 40.46 3.58
C GLY A 568 16.87 39.44 2.45
N TYR A 569 17.77 38.46 2.59
CA TYR A 569 17.92 37.35 1.65
C TYR A 569 16.62 36.57 1.40
N GLU A 570 15.66 36.60 2.33
CA GLU A 570 14.35 35.96 2.12
C GLU A 570 13.53 36.65 1.03
N SER A 571 13.95 37.84 0.56
CA SER A 571 13.35 38.49 -0.61
C SER A 571 13.44 37.64 -1.89
N TYR A 572 14.39 36.72 -1.98
CA TYR A 572 14.47 35.80 -3.12
C TYR A 572 13.47 34.64 -3.03
N PHE A 573 12.88 34.37 -1.86
CA PHE A 573 12.04 33.19 -1.68
C PHE A 573 10.68 33.35 -2.34
N ASP A 574 10.18 32.22 -2.85
CA ASP A 574 8.80 32.10 -3.28
C ASP A 574 7.83 32.24 -2.09
N GLN A 575 6.54 32.41 -2.40
CA GLN A 575 5.52 32.67 -1.39
C GLN A 575 5.31 31.50 -0.42
N GLU A 576 5.43 30.26 -0.90
CA GLU A 576 5.23 29.07 -0.05
C GLU A 576 6.39 28.92 0.93
N THR A 577 7.63 29.10 0.46
CA THR A 577 8.82 29.09 1.31
C THR A 577 8.77 30.21 2.35
N LEU A 578 8.38 31.43 1.97
CA LEU A 578 8.20 32.54 2.89
C LEU A 578 7.17 32.23 3.98
N TYR A 579 6.03 31.69 3.57
CA TYR A 579 4.95 31.34 4.49
C TYR A 579 5.37 30.23 5.47
N ALA A 580 5.99 29.16 4.97
CA ALA A 580 6.46 28.04 5.79
C ALA A 580 7.47 28.52 6.85
N LYS A 581 8.41 29.37 6.44
CA LYS A 581 9.41 29.95 7.34
C LYS A 581 8.79 30.92 8.36
N GLY A 582 7.85 31.77 7.93
CA GLY A 582 7.09 32.64 8.82
C GLY A 582 6.33 31.86 9.90
N ARG A 583 5.70 30.74 9.52
CA ARG A 583 5.05 29.84 10.47
C ARG A 583 6.01 29.18 11.45
N CYS A 584 7.21 28.83 10.98
CA CYS A 584 8.24 28.27 11.85
C CYS A 584 8.61 29.27 12.95
N PHE A 585 8.88 30.52 12.58
CA PHE A 585 9.15 31.59 13.53
C PHE A 585 7.99 31.84 14.49
N ALA A 586 6.75 31.89 14.00
CA ALA A 586 5.57 32.05 14.85
C ALA A 586 5.44 30.92 15.87
N ARG A 587 5.67 29.66 15.46
CA ARG A 587 5.64 28.49 16.35
C ARG A 587 6.78 28.47 17.37
N SER A 588 7.93 29.02 17.02
CA SER A 588 9.07 29.16 17.96
C SER A 588 8.96 30.38 18.86
N GLY A 589 7.90 31.20 18.73
CA GLY A 589 7.69 32.41 19.51
C GLY A 589 8.43 33.65 19.01
N ASP A 590 9.12 33.58 17.87
CA ASP A 590 9.79 34.71 17.23
C ASP A 590 8.82 35.45 16.31
N MET A 591 7.84 36.10 16.92
CA MET A 591 6.75 36.74 16.17
C MET A 591 7.24 37.94 15.34
N GLU A 592 8.30 38.62 15.75
CA GLU A 592 8.87 39.75 14.98
C GLU A 592 9.36 39.29 13.60
N ASN A 593 10.10 38.18 13.52
CA ASN A 593 10.51 37.61 12.24
C ASN A 593 9.34 37.04 11.45
N ALA A 594 8.35 36.43 12.12
CA ALA A 594 7.13 35.97 11.45
C ALA A 594 6.37 37.13 10.78
N ILE A 595 6.12 38.23 11.51
CA ILE A 595 5.47 39.45 10.99
C ILE A 595 6.27 40.02 9.82
N ARG A 596 7.60 40.09 9.92
CA ARG A 596 8.45 40.59 8.82
C ARG A 596 8.27 39.77 7.55
N LEU A 597 8.33 38.44 7.65
CA LEU A 597 8.19 37.55 6.49
C LEU A 597 6.77 37.55 5.93
N TYR A 598 5.75 37.56 6.78
CA TYR A 598 4.37 37.67 6.33
C TYR A 598 4.09 39.03 5.68
N THR A 599 4.67 40.13 6.17
CA THR A 599 4.55 41.46 5.54
C THR A 599 5.13 41.43 4.13
N LEU A 600 6.34 40.86 3.98
CA LEU A 600 6.98 40.71 2.68
C LEU A 600 6.12 39.90 1.70
N GLY A 601 5.49 38.82 2.16
CA GLY A 601 4.59 38.03 1.33
C GLY A 601 3.26 38.73 1.02
N ALA A 602 2.70 39.46 1.98
CA ALA A 602 1.48 40.24 1.82
C ALA A 602 1.68 41.39 0.80
N GLU A 603 2.82 42.07 0.83
CA GLU A 603 3.19 43.07 -0.19
C GLU A 603 3.27 42.49 -1.61
N ARG A 604 3.49 41.17 -1.72
CA ARG A 604 3.50 40.41 -2.98
C ARG A 604 2.14 39.80 -3.32
N GLY A 605 1.08 40.19 -2.61
CA GLY A 605 -0.28 39.71 -2.87
C GLY A 605 -0.63 38.36 -2.25
N SER A 606 0.18 37.82 -1.32
CA SER A 606 -0.16 36.56 -0.66
C SER A 606 -1.33 36.74 0.31
N VAL A 607 -2.51 36.27 -0.11
CA VAL A 607 -3.75 36.27 0.67
C VAL A 607 -3.58 35.56 2.01
N ARG A 608 -2.83 34.45 2.02
CA ARG A 608 -2.57 33.64 3.22
C ARG A 608 -1.76 34.43 4.26
N MET A 609 -0.72 35.13 3.82
CA MET A 609 0.11 35.94 4.72
C MET A 609 -0.61 37.21 5.18
N MET A 610 -1.47 37.81 4.34
CA MET A 610 -2.39 38.87 4.78
C MET A 610 -3.30 38.36 5.90
N PHE A 611 -3.89 37.17 5.75
CA PHE A 611 -4.72 36.56 6.78
C PHE A 611 -3.95 36.35 8.09
N GLU A 612 -2.74 35.78 8.06
CA GLU A 612 -1.93 35.61 9.28
C GLU A 612 -1.61 36.95 9.97
N LEU A 613 -1.28 38.00 9.20
CA LEU A 613 -1.09 39.35 9.77
C LEU A 613 -2.37 39.90 10.39
N GLY A 614 -3.52 39.68 9.74
CA GLY A 614 -4.83 40.01 10.30
C GLY A 614 -5.04 39.35 11.66
N SER A 615 -4.72 38.06 11.77
CA SER A 615 -4.82 37.29 13.00
C SER A 615 -3.88 37.78 14.08
N ILE A 616 -2.60 37.95 13.77
CA ILE A 616 -1.61 38.46 14.73
C ILE A 616 -2.05 39.83 15.26
N TYR A 617 -2.39 40.78 14.38
CA TYR A 617 -2.73 42.13 14.82
C TYR A 617 -4.09 42.25 15.51
N THR A 618 -4.97 41.25 15.43
CA THR A 618 -6.29 41.29 16.11
C THR A 618 -6.34 40.44 17.38
N MET A 619 -5.67 39.29 17.39
CA MET A 619 -5.79 38.26 18.44
C MET A 619 -4.55 38.14 19.34
N ASP A 620 -3.35 38.51 18.87
CA ASP A 620 -2.14 38.44 19.70
C ASP A 620 -2.03 39.68 20.60
N GLU A 621 -2.14 39.48 21.92
CA GLU A 621 -2.12 40.56 22.91
C GLU A 621 -0.83 41.39 22.88
N GLN A 622 0.31 40.80 22.53
CA GLN A 622 1.61 41.49 22.53
C GLN A 622 1.77 42.37 21.30
N PHE A 623 1.30 41.90 20.13
CA PHE A 623 1.50 42.58 18.85
C PHE A 623 0.24 43.30 18.35
N GLN A 624 -0.80 43.40 19.17
CA GLN A 624 -2.11 43.87 18.77
C GLN A 624 -2.09 45.27 18.15
N ASN A 625 -2.71 45.39 16.97
CA ASN A 625 -3.07 46.63 16.32
C ASN A 625 -4.37 46.41 15.53
N ILE A 626 -5.50 46.44 16.24
CA ILE A 626 -6.80 46.04 15.70
C ILE A 626 -7.14 46.73 14.37
N PRO A 627 -6.98 48.07 14.20
CA PRO A 627 -7.25 48.72 12.90
C PRO A 627 -6.38 48.18 11.75
N LEU A 628 -5.11 47.88 12.03
CA LEU A 628 -4.20 47.32 11.03
C LEU A 628 -4.57 45.87 10.70
N GLY A 629 -4.90 45.06 11.70
CA GLY A 629 -5.34 43.68 11.49
C GLY A 629 -6.64 43.60 10.69
N ILE A 630 -7.62 44.46 10.99
CA ILE A 630 -8.83 44.62 10.18
C ILE A 630 -8.48 44.96 8.73
N THR A 631 -7.56 45.90 8.50
CA THR A 631 -7.15 46.26 7.14
C THR A 631 -6.59 45.06 6.37
N TYR A 632 -5.83 44.18 7.04
CA TYR A 632 -5.32 42.97 6.41
C TYR A 632 -6.40 41.92 6.16
N TYR A 633 -7.34 41.72 7.08
CA TYR A 633 -8.49 40.86 6.86
C TYR A 633 -9.38 41.36 5.72
N GLU A 634 -9.67 42.66 5.64
CA GLU A 634 -10.45 43.25 4.55
C GLU A 634 -9.75 43.03 3.20
N LYS A 635 -8.43 43.24 3.11
CA LYS A 635 -7.66 42.94 1.90
C LYS A 635 -7.71 41.47 1.51
N ALA A 636 -7.51 40.56 2.46
CA ALA A 636 -7.59 39.13 2.20
C ALA A 636 -9.01 38.71 1.77
N ALA A 637 -10.05 39.29 2.40
CA ALA A 637 -11.44 39.04 2.08
C ALA A 637 -11.85 39.58 0.69
N MET A 638 -11.24 40.68 0.23
CA MET A 638 -11.41 41.20 -1.13
C MET A 638 -10.83 40.27 -2.20
N GLU A 639 -9.86 39.44 -1.85
CA GLU A 639 -9.27 38.39 -2.69
C GLU A 639 -9.91 37.01 -2.38
N ASP A 640 -11.18 37.00 -1.98
CA ASP A 640 -12.00 35.80 -1.71
C ASP A 640 -11.43 34.85 -0.63
N SER A 641 -10.70 35.37 0.36
CA SER A 641 -10.29 34.59 1.53
C SER A 641 -11.49 34.24 2.42
N ALA A 642 -11.90 32.97 2.40
CA ALA A 642 -12.98 32.45 3.23
C ALA A 642 -12.69 32.62 4.73
N ALA A 643 -11.46 32.34 5.17
CA ALA A 643 -11.04 32.46 6.57
C ALA A 643 -11.06 33.93 7.05
N ALA A 644 -10.66 34.89 6.20
CA ALA A 644 -10.72 36.30 6.55
C ALA A 644 -12.18 36.78 6.71
N TRP A 645 -13.09 36.35 5.84
CA TRP A 645 -14.52 36.62 6.00
C TRP A 645 -15.08 36.04 7.30
N ASN A 646 -14.65 34.84 7.69
CA ASN A 646 -15.04 34.23 8.95
C ASN A 646 -14.58 35.09 10.14
N ASP A 647 -13.32 35.52 10.15
CA ASP A 647 -12.77 36.30 11.27
C ASP A 647 -13.35 37.71 11.33
N ILE A 648 -13.65 38.35 10.19
CA ILE A 648 -14.44 39.58 10.15
C ILE A 648 -15.81 39.37 10.81
N GLY A 649 -16.47 38.24 10.55
CA GLY A 649 -17.72 37.88 11.21
C GLY A 649 -17.59 37.80 12.73
N TYR A 650 -16.51 37.18 13.21
CA TYR A 650 -16.20 37.10 14.63
C TYR A 650 -15.94 38.47 15.28
N LEU A 651 -15.26 39.38 14.58
CA LEU A 651 -15.04 40.75 15.04
C LEU A 651 -16.36 41.52 15.21
N TYR A 652 -17.29 41.40 14.25
CA TYR A 652 -18.63 41.99 14.36
C TYR A 652 -19.47 41.35 15.47
N GLN A 653 -19.40 40.04 15.67
CA GLN A 653 -20.17 39.35 16.71
C GLN A 653 -19.75 39.81 18.12
N ASN A 654 -18.45 40.03 18.34
CA ASN A 654 -17.90 40.40 19.64
C ASN A 654 -17.77 41.91 19.85
N GLY A 655 -17.84 42.72 18.78
CA GLY A 655 -17.64 44.15 18.86
C GLY A 655 -16.16 44.55 19.01
N THR A 656 -15.25 43.77 18.42
CA THR A 656 -13.80 44.01 18.47
C THR A 656 -13.37 44.80 17.24
N GLY A 657 -13.00 46.07 17.42
CA GLY A 657 -12.62 46.98 16.33
C GLY A 657 -13.78 47.50 15.48
N TYR A 658 -14.85 46.71 15.34
CA TYR A 658 -16.16 47.15 14.86
C TYR A 658 -17.17 47.28 16.01
N PRO A 659 -18.21 48.13 15.89
CA PRO A 659 -19.38 48.03 16.76
C PRO A 659 -20.01 46.64 16.66
N LYS A 660 -20.47 46.08 17.79
CA LYS A 660 -21.15 44.79 17.82
C LYS A 660 -22.39 44.82 16.92
N ASP A 661 -22.44 43.94 15.92
CA ASP A 661 -23.50 43.87 14.91
C ASP A 661 -23.67 42.42 14.43
N ILE A 662 -24.69 41.73 14.96
CA ILE A 662 -24.96 40.32 14.65
C ILE A 662 -25.37 40.12 13.18
N GLU A 663 -26.01 41.10 12.56
CA GLU A 663 -26.45 41.00 11.17
C GLU A 663 -25.26 41.06 10.20
N ARG A 664 -24.29 41.94 10.49
CA ARG A 664 -23.03 41.96 9.74
C ARG A 664 -22.17 40.74 10.01
N ALA A 665 -22.16 40.23 11.24
CA ALA A 665 -21.48 38.98 11.57
C ALA A 665 -22.04 37.82 10.73
N ARG A 666 -23.38 37.68 10.73
CA ARG A 666 -24.08 36.67 9.94
C ARG A 666 -23.79 36.80 8.44
N PHE A 667 -23.79 38.02 7.90
CA PHE A 667 -23.45 38.26 6.49
C PHE A 667 -22.02 37.79 6.17
N ALA A 668 -21.05 38.15 7.01
CA ALA A 668 -19.65 37.78 6.81
C ALA A 668 -19.45 36.25 6.91
N TYR A 669 -20.08 35.58 7.88
CA TYR A 669 -20.06 34.12 7.96
C TYR A 669 -20.74 33.45 6.76
N GLN A 670 -21.85 34.00 6.27
CA GLN A 670 -22.51 33.47 5.06
C GLN A 670 -21.61 33.58 3.83
N LYS A 671 -20.86 34.69 3.69
CA LYS A 671 -19.86 34.86 2.63
C LYS A 671 -18.70 33.87 2.76
N ALA A 672 -18.16 33.69 3.96
CA ALA A 672 -17.12 32.69 4.21
C ALA A 672 -17.59 31.26 3.88
N ALA A 673 -18.82 30.91 4.27
CA ALA A 673 -19.41 29.61 3.97
C ALA A 673 -19.63 29.39 2.46
N GLU A 674 -20.04 30.42 1.71
CA GLU A 674 -20.13 30.39 0.24
C GLU A 674 -18.78 30.12 -0.42
N LEU A 675 -17.70 30.66 0.16
CA LEU A 675 -16.31 30.44 -0.26
C LEU A 675 -15.72 29.10 0.25
N GLY A 676 -16.52 28.30 0.97
CA GLY A 676 -16.17 26.94 1.35
C GLY A 676 -15.63 26.76 2.78
N ASP A 677 -15.65 27.81 3.62
CA ASP A 677 -15.21 27.73 5.02
C ASP A 677 -16.21 26.94 5.88
N GLY A 678 -15.76 25.83 6.47
CA GLY A 678 -16.58 25.02 7.36
C GLY A 678 -16.70 25.55 8.80
N LEU A 679 -15.74 26.34 9.30
CA LEU A 679 -15.88 27.04 10.58
C LEU A 679 -16.94 28.14 10.50
N ALA A 680 -17.07 28.79 9.35
CA ALA A 680 -18.13 29.77 9.14
C ALA A 680 -19.53 29.14 9.21
N LEU A 681 -19.70 27.93 8.66
CA LEU A 681 -20.93 27.14 8.81
C LEU A 681 -21.20 26.79 10.28
N VAL A 682 -20.15 26.46 11.04
CA VAL A 682 -20.26 26.27 12.49
C VAL A 682 -20.73 27.55 13.19
N ASN A 683 -20.12 28.69 12.91
CA ASN A 683 -20.47 29.97 13.52
C ASN A 683 -21.91 30.39 13.18
N LEU A 684 -22.37 30.14 11.95
CA LEU A 684 -23.79 30.31 11.58
C LEU A 684 -24.69 29.42 12.41
N GLY A 685 -24.34 28.14 12.58
CA GLY A 685 -25.07 27.22 13.45
C GLY A 685 -25.15 27.71 14.89
N ASP A 686 -24.03 28.19 15.44
CA ASP A 686 -23.94 28.73 16.81
C ASP A 686 -24.84 29.97 16.99
N LEU A 687 -24.97 30.85 15.98
CA LEU A 687 -25.88 32.01 16.04
C LEU A 687 -27.34 31.61 16.28
N TYR A 688 -27.81 30.55 15.59
CA TYR A 688 -29.18 30.06 15.74
C TYR A 688 -29.36 29.14 16.95
N PHE A 689 -28.33 28.36 17.32
CA PHE A 689 -28.38 27.45 18.47
C PHE A 689 -28.45 28.20 19.81
N TYR A 690 -27.58 29.21 20.00
CA TYR A 690 -27.50 29.98 21.24
C TYR A 690 -28.46 31.18 21.30
N GLY A 691 -29.25 31.43 20.25
CA GLY A 691 -30.22 32.53 20.23
C GLY A 691 -29.60 33.92 20.13
N HIS A 692 -28.46 34.06 19.44
CA HIS A 692 -27.91 35.37 19.08
C HIS A 692 -28.77 36.09 18.03
N VAL A 693 -29.50 35.30 17.24
CA VAL A 693 -30.67 35.69 16.44
C VAL A 693 -31.90 34.91 16.95
N GLU A 694 -33.05 34.98 16.27
CA GLU A 694 -34.19 34.12 16.62
C GLU A 694 -33.75 32.65 16.65
N GLN A 695 -33.89 32.00 17.81
CA GLN A 695 -33.39 30.65 18.03
C GLN A 695 -34.12 29.66 17.11
N ASP A 696 -33.36 28.92 16.30
CA ASP A 696 -33.91 27.97 15.33
C ASP A 696 -33.02 26.72 15.27
N TYR A 697 -33.49 25.64 15.91
CA TYR A 697 -32.77 24.37 15.93
C TYR A 697 -32.75 23.65 14.58
N ASP A 698 -33.73 23.88 13.70
CA ASP A 698 -33.72 23.26 12.37
C ASP A 698 -32.65 23.91 11.49
N LEU A 699 -32.54 25.24 11.56
CA LEU A 699 -31.53 25.98 10.82
C LEU A 699 -30.13 25.75 11.39
N ALA A 700 -29.98 25.72 12.72
CA ALA A 700 -28.72 25.35 13.36
C ALA A 700 -28.26 23.94 12.93
N LEU A 701 -29.18 22.96 12.92
CA LEU A 701 -28.90 21.59 12.50
C LEU A 701 -28.46 21.50 11.03
N ASP A 702 -29.12 22.25 10.14
CA ASP A 702 -28.74 22.31 8.72
C ASP A 702 -27.32 22.85 8.54
N TYR A 703 -26.98 23.96 9.21
CA TYR A 703 -25.63 24.52 9.18
C TYR A 703 -24.58 23.57 9.74
N TYR A 704 -24.82 22.96 10.91
CA TYR A 704 -23.88 21.98 11.45
C TYR A 704 -23.70 20.77 10.54
N LYS A 705 -24.77 20.23 9.94
CA LYS A 705 -24.63 19.13 8.96
C LYS A 705 -23.85 19.52 7.72
N LYS A 706 -23.99 20.75 7.23
CA LYS A 706 -23.16 21.28 6.14
C LYS A 706 -21.69 21.40 6.57
N ALA A 707 -21.44 21.84 7.81
CA ALA A 707 -20.10 21.92 8.38
C ALA A 707 -19.44 20.53 8.52
N GLU A 708 -20.21 19.50 8.89
CA GLU A 708 -19.72 18.12 8.99
C GLU A 708 -19.22 17.58 7.66
N LYS A 709 -19.91 17.90 6.55
CA LYS A 709 -19.43 17.57 5.18
C LYS A 709 -18.10 18.24 4.83
N LYS A 710 -17.76 19.33 5.53
CA LYS A 710 -16.48 20.04 5.45
C LYS A 710 -15.52 19.65 6.57
N ARG A 711 -15.81 18.56 7.31
CA ARG A 711 -15.01 18.02 8.43
C ARG A 711 -14.92 18.92 9.66
N HIS A 712 -15.90 19.81 9.87
CA HIS A 712 -16.07 20.57 11.11
C HIS A 712 -17.26 20.02 11.91
N PHE A 713 -16.98 19.39 13.04
CA PHE A 713 -17.97 18.63 13.80
C PHE A 713 -18.42 19.39 15.05
N LYS A 714 -19.74 19.45 15.25
CA LYS A 714 -20.40 19.98 16.46
C LYS A 714 -21.32 18.91 17.06
N VAL A 715 -20.73 17.75 17.36
CA VAL A 715 -21.45 16.52 17.73
C VAL A 715 -22.34 16.72 18.95
N GLU A 716 -21.84 17.42 19.98
CA GLU A 716 -22.58 17.74 21.20
C GLU A 716 -23.80 18.64 20.94
N ASN A 717 -23.62 19.76 20.23
CA ASN A 717 -24.72 20.66 19.89
C ASN A 717 -25.78 19.96 19.03
N VAL A 718 -25.37 19.11 18.09
CA VAL A 718 -26.32 18.36 17.27
C VAL A 718 -27.07 17.29 18.09
N ALA A 719 -26.41 16.63 19.03
CA ALA A 719 -27.07 15.75 19.99
C ALA A 719 -28.11 16.51 20.82
N GLU A 720 -27.75 17.67 21.38
CA GLU A 720 -28.68 18.50 22.13
C GLU A 720 -29.88 18.94 21.29
N ILE A 721 -29.67 19.33 20.02
CA ILE A 721 -30.77 19.62 19.09
C ILE A 721 -31.73 18.43 18.97
N TYR A 722 -31.22 17.22 18.74
CA TYR A 722 -32.09 16.05 18.60
C TYR A 722 -32.81 15.70 19.90
N TYR A 723 -32.16 15.91 21.05
CA TYR A 723 -32.80 15.76 22.35
C TYR A 723 -33.97 16.74 22.53
N GLN A 724 -33.76 18.03 22.27
CA GLN A 724 -34.80 19.07 22.35
C GLN A 724 -35.96 18.81 21.39
N LYS A 725 -35.65 18.31 20.18
CA LYS A 725 -36.65 17.94 19.17
C LYS A 725 -37.34 16.59 19.47
N LYS A 726 -36.92 15.89 20.53
CA LYS A 726 -37.41 14.54 20.89
C LYS A 726 -37.19 13.50 19.78
N ASP A 727 -36.19 13.71 18.93
CA ASP A 727 -35.77 12.77 17.90
C ASP A 727 -34.69 11.84 18.48
N TYR A 728 -35.15 10.92 19.32
CA TYR A 728 -34.26 10.04 20.07
C TYR A 728 -33.50 9.05 19.18
N THR A 729 -34.00 8.77 17.97
CA THR A 729 -33.30 7.91 16.99
C THR A 729 -32.05 8.60 16.47
N ASN A 730 -32.15 9.85 16.01
CA ASN A 730 -30.98 10.57 15.54
C ASN A 730 -30.07 11.02 16.70
N LEU A 731 -30.62 11.32 17.88
CA LEU A 731 -29.83 11.52 19.09
C LEU A 731 -28.91 10.32 19.35
N LEU A 732 -29.46 9.10 19.44
CA LEU A 732 -28.66 7.88 19.66
C LEU A 732 -27.59 7.66 18.59
N ARG A 733 -27.79 8.14 17.36
CA ARG A 733 -26.77 8.10 16.31
C ARG A 733 -25.63 9.08 16.61
N TYR A 734 -25.93 10.29 17.03
CA TYR A 734 -24.93 11.31 17.35
C TYR A 734 -24.19 11.04 18.66
N LEU A 735 -24.85 10.46 19.66
CA LEU A 735 -24.18 10.02 20.89
C LEU A 735 -23.09 8.96 20.65
N ARG A 736 -23.14 8.20 19.54
CA ARG A 736 -22.09 7.24 19.17
C ARG A 736 -20.85 7.89 18.56
N LYS A 737 -20.97 9.14 18.11
CA LYS A 737 -19.87 9.92 17.55
C LYS A 737 -19.08 10.67 18.63
N ASP A 738 -19.47 10.52 19.90
CA ASP A 738 -18.73 11.00 21.06
C ASP A 738 -17.57 10.06 21.41
N TYR A 739 -16.58 9.96 20.54
CA TYR A 739 -15.41 9.08 20.73
C TYR A 739 -14.56 9.46 21.95
N GLY A 740 -14.68 10.71 22.42
CA GLY A 740 -13.98 11.20 23.60
C GLY A 740 -14.71 10.89 24.91
N ASP A 741 -15.90 10.29 24.85
CA ASP A 741 -16.74 10.04 26.02
C ASP A 741 -16.95 11.34 26.83
N THR A 742 -17.14 12.48 26.18
CA THR A 742 -17.14 13.79 26.88
C THR A 742 -18.52 14.21 27.39
N PHE A 743 -19.60 13.75 26.77
CA PHE A 743 -20.95 14.20 27.13
C PHE A 743 -22.04 13.13 26.98
N SER A 744 -21.80 12.06 26.22
CA SER A 744 -22.86 11.12 25.83
C SER A 744 -23.48 10.37 27.01
N ALA A 745 -22.75 10.19 28.11
CA ALA A 745 -23.22 9.48 29.30
C ALA A 745 -24.44 10.15 29.94
N ILE A 746 -24.53 11.49 29.99
CA ILE A 746 -25.70 12.16 30.57
C ILE A 746 -26.95 11.86 29.74
N TYR A 747 -26.85 11.87 28.42
CA TYR A 747 -27.97 11.53 27.55
C TYR A 747 -28.33 10.05 27.64
N TYR A 748 -27.38 9.12 27.65
CA TYR A 748 -27.69 7.70 27.84
C TYR A 748 -28.40 7.44 29.18
N GLY A 749 -27.99 8.13 30.25
CA GLY A 749 -28.68 8.11 31.54
C GLY A 749 -30.15 8.50 31.39
N ILE A 750 -30.43 9.67 30.79
CA ILE A 750 -31.78 10.17 30.55
C ILE A 750 -32.61 9.19 29.70
N LEU A 751 -32.04 8.67 28.61
CA LEU A 751 -32.74 7.77 27.69
C LEU A 751 -33.15 6.46 28.36
N TYR A 752 -32.28 5.83 29.14
CA TYR A 752 -32.61 4.60 29.87
C TYR A 752 -33.53 4.84 31.06
N ASP A 753 -33.45 6.01 31.71
CA ASP A 753 -34.28 6.37 32.85
C ASP A 753 -35.75 6.54 32.44
N HIS A 754 -36.00 7.14 31.27
CA HIS A 754 -37.34 7.44 30.78
C HIS A 754 -37.85 6.49 29.70
N GLY A 755 -36.98 5.64 29.14
CA GLY A 755 -37.31 4.77 28.01
C GLY A 755 -37.47 5.55 26.69
N TYR A 756 -36.69 6.62 26.49
CA TYR A 756 -36.72 7.41 25.26
C TYR A 756 -35.87 6.74 24.17
N GLY A 757 -36.53 6.17 23.15
CA GLY A 757 -35.85 5.47 22.06
C GLY A 757 -35.16 4.15 22.46
N VAL A 758 -35.25 3.75 23.73
CA VAL A 758 -34.71 2.51 24.30
C VAL A 758 -35.69 1.95 25.34
N ASN A 759 -35.55 0.68 25.71
CA ASN A 759 -36.31 0.13 26.83
C ASN A 759 -35.84 0.76 28.14
N GLN A 760 -36.78 1.22 28.95
CA GLN A 760 -36.50 1.76 30.28
C GLN A 760 -35.71 0.74 31.11
N ASN A 761 -34.63 1.19 31.74
CA ASN A 761 -33.72 0.35 32.51
C ASN A 761 -33.00 1.17 33.59
N ALA A 762 -33.54 1.15 34.81
CA ALA A 762 -32.99 1.88 35.95
C ALA A 762 -31.53 1.53 36.25
N LYS A 763 -31.16 0.24 36.18
CA LYS A 763 -29.76 -0.18 36.39
C LYS A 763 -28.79 0.49 35.41
N LYS A 764 -29.14 0.50 34.12
CA LYS A 764 -28.32 1.17 33.10
C LYS A 764 -28.32 2.69 33.27
N ALA A 765 -29.48 3.27 33.59
CA ALA A 765 -29.60 4.71 33.84
C ALA A 765 -28.65 5.15 34.97
N ILE A 766 -28.67 4.45 36.11
CA ILE A 766 -27.76 4.69 37.24
C ILE A 766 -26.31 4.61 36.78
N GLN A 767 -25.91 3.54 36.08
CA GLN A 767 -24.53 3.38 35.58
C GLN A 767 -24.08 4.55 34.69
N TYR A 768 -24.95 5.02 33.79
CA TYR A 768 -24.64 6.14 32.92
C TYR A 768 -24.64 7.49 33.64
N TYR A 769 -25.51 7.71 34.63
CA TYR A 769 -25.45 8.90 35.47
C TYR A 769 -24.16 8.94 36.31
N GLU A 770 -23.76 7.81 36.92
CA GLU A 770 -22.47 7.73 37.64
C GLU A 770 -21.29 8.01 36.70
N LYS A 771 -21.33 7.45 35.47
CA LYS A 771 -20.32 7.74 34.43
C LYS A 771 -20.32 9.23 34.07
N ALA A 772 -21.48 9.85 33.88
CA ALA A 772 -21.60 11.27 33.56
C ALA A 772 -21.00 12.17 34.64
N MET A 773 -21.20 11.84 35.92
CA MET A 773 -20.62 12.58 37.05
C MET A 773 -19.09 12.49 37.12
N SER A 774 -18.50 11.44 36.54
CA SER A 774 -17.04 11.34 36.39
C SER A 774 -16.48 12.23 35.27
N GLN A 775 -17.35 12.71 34.37
CA GLN A 775 -17.00 13.47 33.16
C GLN A 775 -17.34 14.96 33.29
N GLY A 776 -18.35 15.30 34.09
CA GLY A 776 -18.77 16.67 34.32
C GLY A 776 -19.84 16.81 35.40
N GLN A 777 -20.18 18.05 35.73
CA GLN A 777 -21.17 18.40 36.74
C GLN A 777 -22.55 18.54 36.09
N TYR A 778 -23.36 17.48 36.13
CA TYR A 778 -24.73 17.50 35.62
C TYR A 778 -25.74 17.43 36.76
N PHE A 779 -26.34 18.58 37.10
CA PHE A 779 -27.35 18.70 38.15
C PHE A 779 -28.46 17.65 38.01
N TYR A 780 -28.96 17.45 36.79
CA TYR A 780 -29.99 16.46 36.52
C TYR A 780 -29.56 15.03 36.86
N GLY A 781 -28.34 14.63 36.45
CA GLY A 781 -27.82 13.29 36.74
C GLY A 781 -27.63 13.06 38.24
N LEU A 782 -27.13 14.07 38.95
CA LEU A 782 -26.98 14.04 40.41
C LEU A 782 -28.33 13.85 41.12
N GLU A 783 -29.33 14.67 40.79
CA GLU A 783 -30.69 14.54 41.36
C GLU A 783 -31.28 13.15 41.13
N ARG A 784 -31.08 12.58 39.95
CA ARG A 784 -31.55 11.22 39.65
C ARG A 784 -30.80 10.16 40.46
N LEU A 785 -29.49 10.30 40.66
CA LEU A 785 -28.72 9.39 41.51
C LEU A 785 -29.17 9.47 42.98
N LEU A 786 -29.41 10.67 43.51
CA LEU A 786 -29.94 10.86 44.87
C LEU A 786 -31.30 10.20 45.04
N TYR A 787 -32.21 10.39 44.07
CA TYR A 787 -33.49 9.69 44.03
C TYR A 787 -33.33 8.17 44.05
N TYR A 788 -32.49 7.61 43.17
CA TYR A 788 -32.30 6.15 43.09
C TYR A 788 -31.76 5.57 44.39
N TYR A 789 -30.77 6.21 45.01
CA TYR A 789 -30.12 5.68 46.19
C TYR A 789 -30.86 5.94 47.51
N LYS A 790 -31.77 6.93 47.55
CA LYS A 790 -32.59 7.21 48.74
C LYS A 790 -34.01 6.65 48.64
N ASN A 791 -34.66 6.77 47.49
CA ASN A 791 -36.11 6.61 47.36
C ASN A 791 -36.52 5.37 46.56
N ASP A 792 -35.71 4.86 45.63
CA ASP A 792 -36.06 3.68 44.83
C ASP A 792 -35.82 2.38 45.62
N PRO A 793 -36.86 1.58 45.93
CA PRO A 793 -36.72 0.39 46.79
C PRO A 793 -35.82 -0.70 46.21
N ALA A 794 -35.62 -0.74 44.88
CA ALA A 794 -34.82 -1.77 44.21
C ALA A 794 -33.33 -1.39 44.16
N TYR A 795 -33.00 -0.12 44.29
CA TYR A 795 -31.64 0.41 44.16
C TYR A 795 -31.18 1.25 45.35
N ALA A 796 -32.01 1.38 46.39
CA ALA A 796 -31.68 2.13 47.60
C ALA A 796 -30.36 1.64 48.21
N ASP A 797 -29.43 2.56 48.39
CA ASP A 797 -28.12 2.35 48.98
C ASP A 797 -27.73 3.63 49.72
N TYR A 798 -27.90 3.60 51.05
CA TYR A 798 -27.70 4.78 51.87
C TYR A 798 -26.22 5.24 51.91
N GLU A 799 -25.26 4.35 51.70
CA GLU A 799 -23.85 4.74 51.65
C GLU A 799 -23.55 5.48 50.35
N LYS A 800 -24.04 4.99 49.20
CA LYS A 800 -23.93 5.71 47.93
C LYS A 800 -24.70 7.03 47.94
N PHE A 801 -25.88 7.08 48.57
CA PHE A 801 -26.61 8.34 48.73
C PHE A 801 -25.75 9.41 49.44
N LYS A 802 -25.13 9.07 50.57
CA LYS A 802 -24.22 9.99 51.28
C LYS A 802 -23.01 10.39 50.44
N GLN A 803 -22.46 9.47 49.64
CA GLN A 803 -21.35 9.77 48.73
C GLN A 803 -21.73 10.84 47.71
N TRP A 804 -22.93 10.74 47.11
CA TRP A 804 -23.40 11.73 46.14
C TRP A 804 -23.80 13.07 46.77
N ILE A 805 -24.28 13.08 48.02
CA ILE A 805 -24.45 14.34 48.78
C ILE A 805 -23.09 15.01 49.03
N ALA A 806 -22.08 14.26 49.45
CA ALA A 806 -20.74 14.80 49.65
C ALA A 806 -20.12 15.32 48.34
N TYR A 807 -20.34 14.62 47.22
CA TYR A 807 -19.96 15.10 45.89
C TYR A 807 -20.64 16.42 45.55
N ALA A 808 -21.94 16.57 45.84
CA ALA A 808 -22.67 17.82 45.63
C ALA A 808 -22.06 18.98 46.43
N GLU A 809 -21.72 18.75 47.69
CA GLU A 809 -21.06 19.74 48.55
C GLU A 809 -19.64 20.10 48.06
N GLU A 810 -18.86 19.12 47.62
CA GLU A 810 -17.50 19.32 47.10
C GLU A 810 -17.47 20.22 45.86
N TYR A 811 -18.46 20.07 44.98
CA TYR A 811 -18.55 20.80 43.72
C TYR A 811 -19.57 21.96 43.72
N ASP A 812 -20.06 22.37 44.91
CA ASP A 812 -21.04 23.44 45.11
C ASP A 812 -22.29 23.29 44.22
N MET A 813 -22.76 22.05 44.06
CA MET A 813 -23.95 21.72 43.28
C MET A 813 -25.20 21.85 44.15
N GLU A 814 -26.22 22.55 43.64
CA GLU A 814 -27.52 22.59 44.30
C GLU A 814 -28.13 21.17 44.33
N VAL A 815 -28.85 20.87 45.42
CA VAL A 815 -29.67 19.66 45.56
C VAL A 815 -31.05 20.03 46.09
N SER A 816 -32.08 19.30 45.69
CA SER A 816 -33.46 19.54 46.12
C SER A 816 -33.59 19.44 47.65
N GLU A 817 -34.47 20.28 48.24
CA GLU A 817 -34.68 20.36 49.70
C GLU A 817 -35.09 19.02 50.34
N GLU A 818 -35.67 18.09 49.57
CA GLU A 818 -36.01 16.77 50.07
C GLU A 818 -34.78 15.85 50.33
N TYR A 819 -33.60 16.22 49.81
CA TYR A 819 -32.34 15.51 49.99
C TYR A 819 -31.40 16.15 51.01
N LYS A 820 -31.68 17.40 51.42
CA LYS A 820 -31.07 18.08 52.57
C LYS A 820 -31.65 17.54 53.88
#